data_AF-A0AAN8K3Z4-F1
#
_entry.id   AF-A0AAN8K3Z4-F1
#
_cell.length_a   1.000
_cell.length_b   1.000
_cell.length_c   1.000
_cell.angle_alpha   90.00
_cell.angle_beta   90.00
_cell.angle_gamma   90.00
#
_symmetry.space_group_name_H-M   'P 1'
#
loop_
_entity.id
_entity.type
_entity.pdbx_description
1 polymer ?
#
loop_
_entity_poly.entity_id
_entity_poly.type
_entity_poly.pdbx_seq_one_letter_code
_entity_poly.pdbx_strand_id
1 'polypeptide(L)'
;MAEELEAMFKRLSEAEDCKSLLKKHLSKEIFEKLKEKKTTLGGTLADCIRSGCENLESGVGIYACDPEAYTVFADVLDLVIKDYHKVPDNKAIKHPAADYGDLEKLKFEDLDPEGKFVVSTRVRVGRSHQEYGFPPILTKEQREDMEKKTVEAFEGLPEALKGKYHSLDGMDSDTQKQLTEDHFLFNDHDRFLRSAGGYNDWPTGRGIYFNEEKNFLVWVNEEDHLRIISMQKGGDLGAVYKRLVTAIRSLEQKLTFARNERLGFLTFCPTNLGTTLRASVHVKIPNLAGQSNFKDVCDKYNLQARGIHGEHTESVGGVYDVSNKRRLGLTELQAVTEMYNGVKEIIKLERELSWKPESIEDMFDHVSKAKHCKSLMKKYFTKDVLEKLKDKKTSHGATLMDCINSGVMNLDSGVGIYAADPESYTVFADIFDPVIKDYHNMKPSDTLAHPAFDLGDIENLPFPDLDPEGELIVSTRIRVGRSHSEYAFPPVLTAEDRVKMEEKTVAALNSLTGELQGTYHPLKGMTKEMQDQLTADHFLFNDHDRFLKAAGGYNDWPTGRGIYFNSEKNFLVWVNEEDHLRIISMQKGGDLGTVYKRLVTAIKELGEKLTFSRDDRLGFLTFCPSNLGTTLRASVHIKIPHLAAKKDFKNICSKLKLQARGIDGEHTESVGGVYDISNKRRLGLSEIDAVKEMYHGVQEIIRMEKDLAAGKGTKSSSCVVL
;
A
#
# COMPACT_ATOMS: atom_id res chain seq x y z
N MET A 1 -43.47 -22.92 -3.95
CA MET A 1 -42.93 -21.57 -4.27
C MET A 1 -43.00 -20.63 -3.08
N ALA A 2 -44.16 -20.35 -2.46
CA ALA A 2 -44.21 -19.45 -1.29
C ALA A 2 -43.38 -19.97 -0.09
N GLU A 3 -43.52 -21.25 0.27
CA GLU A 3 -42.72 -21.86 1.36
C GLU A 3 -41.21 -21.88 1.07
N GLU A 4 -40.81 -22.02 -0.21
CA GLU A 4 -39.42 -22.01 -0.65
C GLU A 4 -38.80 -20.62 -0.51
N LEU A 5 -39.51 -19.58 -0.94
CA LEU A 5 -39.06 -18.19 -0.83
C LEU A 5 -38.92 -17.75 0.63
N GLU A 6 -39.85 -18.14 1.50
CA GLU A 6 -39.77 -17.90 2.96
C GLU A 6 -38.54 -18.61 3.57
N ALA A 7 -38.27 -19.85 3.17
CA ALA A 7 -37.09 -20.59 3.62
C ALA A 7 -35.78 -19.94 3.15
N MET A 8 -35.73 -19.45 1.90
CA MET A 8 -34.58 -18.72 1.35
C MET A 8 -34.29 -17.43 2.13
N PHE A 9 -35.33 -16.65 2.42
CA PHE A 9 -35.19 -15.42 3.20
C PHE A 9 -34.73 -15.72 4.63
N LYS A 10 -35.33 -16.71 5.29
CA LYS A 10 -34.92 -17.17 6.62
C LYS A 10 -33.43 -17.52 6.65
N ARG A 11 -32.97 -18.38 5.73
CA ARG A 11 -31.56 -18.80 5.61
C ARG A 11 -30.60 -17.62 5.46
N LEU A 12 -30.95 -16.65 4.60
CA LEU A 12 -30.14 -15.45 4.40
C LEU A 12 -30.10 -14.57 5.67
N SER A 13 -31.25 -14.38 6.32
CA SER A 13 -31.39 -13.52 7.49
C SER A 13 -30.67 -14.05 8.74
N GLU A 14 -30.64 -15.37 8.93
CA GLU A 14 -30.01 -16.05 10.08
C GLU A 14 -28.51 -16.27 9.89
N ALA A 15 -27.96 -16.07 8.68
CA ALA A 15 -26.56 -16.34 8.38
C ALA A 15 -25.62 -15.26 8.93
N GLU A 16 -25.08 -15.40 10.14
CA GLU A 16 -24.25 -14.38 10.81
C GLU A 16 -23.09 -13.85 9.94
N ASP A 17 -22.33 -14.74 9.29
CA ASP A 17 -21.13 -14.40 8.52
C ASP A 17 -21.37 -13.90 7.08
N CYS A 18 -22.62 -13.92 6.60
CA CYS A 18 -22.94 -13.44 5.26
C CYS A 18 -22.78 -11.92 5.17
N LYS A 19 -21.97 -11.45 4.21
CA LYS A 19 -21.66 -10.03 3.94
C LYS A 19 -22.21 -9.53 2.60
N SER A 20 -23.10 -10.31 1.96
CA SER A 20 -23.66 -9.98 0.65
C SER A 20 -24.45 -8.68 0.67
N LEU A 21 -24.43 -7.93 -0.43
CA LEU A 21 -25.27 -6.75 -0.59
C LEU A 21 -26.77 -7.11 -0.53
N LEU A 22 -27.15 -8.30 -1.01
CA LEU A 22 -28.50 -8.82 -0.87
C LEU A 22 -28.91 -8.89 0.61
N LYS A 23 -28.10 -9.52 1.48
CA LYS A 23 -28.42 -9.61 2.92
C LYS A 23 -28.47 -8.23 3.57
N LYS A 24 -27.57 -7.33 3.18
CA LYS A 24 -27.56 -5.95 3.69
C LYS A 24 -28.85 -5.19 3.39
N HIS A 25 -29.43 -5.41 2.21
CA HIS A 25 -30.52 -4.56 1.68
C HIS A 25 -31.89 -5.24 1.62
N LEU A 26 -31.99 -6.57 1.70
CA LEU A 26 -33.27 -7.27 1.78
C LEU A 26 -33.73 -7.36 3.24
N SER A 27 -34.35 -6.28 3.74
CA SER A 27 -34.99 -6.29 5.06
C SER A 27 -36.26 -7.14 5.05
N LYS A 28 -36.75 -7.53 6.24
CA LYS A 28 -38.04 -8.22 6.37
C LYS A 28 -39.19 -7.39 5.78
N GLU A 29 -39.17 -6.08 5.96
CA GLU A 29 -40.18 -5.18 5.39
C GLU A 29 -40.16 -5.20 3.85
N ILE A 30 -38.97 -5.11 3.24
CA ILE A 30 -38.81 -5.16 1.78
C ILE A 30 -39.22 -6.54 1.26
N PHE A 31 -38.82 -7.61 1.95
CA PHE A 31 -39.20 -8.98 1.60
C PHE A 31 -40.73 -9.15 1.57
N GLU A 32 -41.43 -8.77 2.64
CA GLU A 32 -42.90 -8.86 2.72
C GLU A 32 -43.60 -8.05 1.64
N LYS A 33 -43.05 -6.88 1.27
CA LYS A 33 -43.57 -6.03 0.20
C LYS A 33 -43.42 -6.66 -1.19
N LEU A 34 -42.39 -7.47 -1.40
CA LEU A 34 -42.00 -7.98 -2.72
C LEU A 34 -42.36 -9.45 -2.96
N LYS A 35 -42.58 -10.26 -1.92
CA LYS A 35 -42.67 -11.73 -2.03
C LYS A 35 -43.80 -12.26 -2.91
N GLU A 36 -44.89 -11.51 -3.05
CA GLU A 36 -46.03 -11.87 -3.92
C GLU A 36 -45.98 -11.22 -5.31
N LYS A 37 -45.00 -10.36 -5.58
CA LYS A 37 -44.88 -9.67 -6.88
C LYS A 37 -44.31 -10.60 -7.95
N LYS A 38 -44.78 -10.40 -9.17
CA LYS A 38 -44.27 -11.06 -10.37
C LYS A 38 -44.08 -10.04 -11.49
N THR A 39 -43.10 -10.28 -12.35
CA THR A 39 -42.94 -9.57 -13.61
C THR A 39 -43.98 -10.06 -14.62
N THR A 40 -44.13 -9.33 -15.72
CA THR A 40 -45.00 -9.68 -16.85
C THR A 40 -44.59 -10.99 -17.52
N LEU A 41 -43.31 -11.37 -17.45
CA LEU A 41 -42.79 -12.66 -17.92
C LEU A 41 -42.86 -13.77 -16.85
N GLY A 42 -43.44 -13.49 -15.69
CA GLY A 42 -43.68 -14.48 -14.63
C GLY A 42 -42.52 -14.66 -13.65
N GLY A 43 -41.46 -13.87 -13.76
CA GLY A 43 -40.32 -13.91 -12.86
C GLY A 43 -40.66 -13.41 -11.45
N THR A 44 -40.05 -14.02 -10.45
CA THR A 44 -40.35 -13.81 -9.03
C THR A 44 -39.13 -13.29 -8.27
N LEU A 45 -39.34 -12.87 -7.02
CA LEU A 45 -38.23 -12.53 -6.12
C LEU A 45 -37.33 -13.74 -5.84
N ALA A 46 -37.91 -14.96 -5.76
CA ALA A 46 -37.15 -16.19 -5.54
C ALA A 46 -36.10 -16.39 -6.64
N ASP A 47 -36.47 -16.16 -7.89
CA ASP A 47 -35.57 -16.27 -9.04
C ASP A 47 -34.40 -15.28 -8.96
N CYS A 48 -34.63 -14.11 -8.36
CA CYS A 48 -33.61 -13.09 -8.19
C CYS A 48 -32.60 -13.41 -7.08
N ILE A 49 -33.06 -13.98 -5.96
CA ILE A 49 -32.26 -14.09 -4.72
C ILE A 49 -31.67 -15.48 -4.47
N ARG A 50 -32.13 -16.51 -5.21
CA ARG A 50 -31.76 -17.92 -5.01
C ARG A 50 -30.26 -18.12 -4.82
N SER A 51 -29.44 -17.55 -5.71
CA SER A 51 -27.99 -17.69 -5.68
C SER A 51 -27.35 -17.14 -4.39
N GLY A 52 -27.76 -15.96 -3.91
CA GLY A 52 -27.25 -15.41 -2.65
C GLY A 52 -27.74 -16.13 -1.39
N CYS A 53 -28.92 -16.74 -1.45
CA CYS A 53 -29.44 -17.57 -0.36
C CYS A 53 -28.76 -18.95 -0.30
N GLU A 54 -28.34 -19.49 -1.44
CA GLU A 54 -27.60 -20.76 -1.50
C GLU A 54 -26.10 -20.61 -1.25
N ASN A 55 -25.52 -19.48 -1.67
CA ASN A 55 -24.09 -19.18 -1.63
C ASN A 55 -23.85 -17.93 -0.78
N LEU A 56 -23.89 -18.09 0.54
CA LEU A 56 -23.89 -17.00 1.53
C LEU A 56 -22.58 -16.18 1.55
N GLU A 57 -21.52 -16.69 0.95
CA GLU A 57 -20.24 -16.01 0.76
C GLU A 57 -20.22 -15.06 -0.45
N SER A 58 -21.28 -15.03 -1.27
CA SER A 58 -21.40 -14.12 -2.41
C SER A 58 -21.28 -12.65 -1.98
N GLY A 59 -20.50 -11.85 -2.71
CA GLY A 59 -20.36 -10.43 -2.41
C GLY A 59 -21.62 -9.61 -2.73
N VAL A 60 -22.42 -10.03 -3.72
CA VAL A 60 -23.63 -9.30 -4.17
C VAL A 60 -24.88 -10.10 -3.85
N GLY A 61 -24.99 -11.33 -4.38
CA GLY A 61 -26.04 -12.29 -4.01
C GLY A 61 -27.39 -12.15 -4.71
N ILE A 62 -27.57 -11.20 -5.63
CA ILE A 62 -28.84 -11.01 -6.36
C ILE A 62 -28.60 -10.88 -7.87
N TYR A 63 -29.48 -11.48 -8.65
CA TYR A 63 -29.58 -11.37 -10.11
C TYR A 63 -30.97 -10.88 -10.50
N ALA A 64 -31.13 -10.32 -11.69
CA ALA A 64 -32.46 -10.01 -12.22
C ALA A 64 -33.05 -11.24 -12.93
N CYS A 65 -34.33 -11.53 -12.74
CA CYS A 65 -34.98 -12.63 -13.46
C CYS A 65 -35.38 -12.28 -14.90
N ASP A 66 -35.58 -10.99 -15.20
CA ASP A 66 -35.79 -10.44 -16.54
C ASP A 66 -35.55 -8.91 -16.53
N PRO A 67 -35.63 -8.20 -17.68
CA PRO A 67 -35.49 -6.75 -17.73
C PRO A 67 -36.45 -5.96 -16.80
N GLU A 68 -37.66 -6.45 -16.57
CA GLU A 68 -38.67 -5.77 -15.75
C GLU A 68 -38.42 -5.95 -14.25
N ALA A 69 -37.66 -6.97 -13.85
CA ALA A 69 -37.24 -7.21 -12.46
C ALA A 69 -36.63 -5.95 -11.81
N TYR A 70 -35.85 -5.16 -12.58
CA TYR A 70 -35.27 -3.90 -12.14
C TYR A 70 -36.28 -2.79 -11.81
N THR A 71 -37.54 -2.98 -12.18
CA THR A 71 -38.67 -2.10 -11.83
C THR A 71 -39.54 -2.75 -10.76
N VAL A 72 -39.92 -4.02 -10.94
CA VAL A 72 -40.82 -4.74 -10.02
C VAL A 72 -40.19 -4.93 -8.64
N PHE A 73 -38.91 -5.26 -8.59
CA PHE A 73 -38.13 -5.52 -7.37
C PHE A 73 -37.14 -4.37 -7.07
N ALA A 74 -37.42 -3.16 -7.56
CA ALA A 74 -36.56 -1.99 -7.39
C ALA A 74 -36.25 -1.69 -5.91
N ASP A 75 -37.17 -1.97 -4.98
CA ASP A 75 -36.98 -1.71 -3.55
C ASP A 75 -35.74 -2.39 -2.96
N VAL A 76 -35.30 -3.54 -3.50
CA VAL A 76 -34.03 -4.20 -3.13
C VAL A 76 -32.94 -3.98 -4.18
N LEU A 77 -33.26 -4.11 -5.47
CA LEU A 77 -32.27 -4.01 -6.54
C LEU A 77 -31.65 -2.62 -6.61
N ASP A 78 -32.41 -1.54 -6.42
CA ASP A 78 -31.84 -0.18 -6.43
C ASP A 78 -30.87 0.05 -5.28
N LEU A 79 -31.16 -0.49 -4.09
CA LEU A 79 -30.28 -0.37 -2.94
C LEU A 79 -28.96 -1.11 -3.19
N VAL A 80 -29.05 -2.34 -3.74
CA VAL A 80 -27.86 -3.11 -4.13
C VAL A 80 -27.07 -2.40 -5.23
N ILE A 81 -27.75 -1.84 -6.25
CA ILE A 81 -27.11 -1.11 -7.35
C ILE A 81 -26.42 0.16 -6.82
N LYS A 82 -27.09 0.94 -5.97
CA LYS A 82 -26.49 2.14 -5.37
C LYS A 82 -25.25 1.80 -4.56
N ASP A 83 -25.31 0.77 -3.73
CA ASP A 83 -24.18 0.37 -2.91
C ASP A 83 -23.02 -0.15 -3.77
N TYR A 84 -23.28 -1.04 -4.71
CA TYR A 84 -22.24 -1.62 -5.56
C TYR A 84 -21.56 -0.56 -6.43
N HIS A 85 -22.34 0.25 -7.14
CA HIS A 85 -21.84 1.28 -8.07
C HIS A 85 -21.49 2.60 -7.36
N LYS A 86 -21.55 2.64 -6.02
CA LYS A 86 -21.21 3.80 -5.18
C LYS A 86 -21.98 5.06 -5.60
N VAL A 87 -23.27 4.89 -5.93
CA VAL A 87 -24.19 6.01 -6.16
C VAL A 87 -24.63 6.52 -4.79
N PRO A 88 -24.43 7.81 -4.47
CA PRO A 88 -24.84 8.38 -3.18
C PRO A 88 -26.33 8.16 -2.90
N ASP A 89 -26.69 7.84 -1.65
CA ASP A 89 -28.07 7.53 -1.26
C ASP A 89 -29.06 8.64 -1.62
N ASN A 90 -28.62 9.89 -1.47
CA ASN A 90 -29.38 11.10 -1.79
C ASN A 90 -29.47 11.42 -3.30
N LYS A 91 -28.89 10.58 -4.17
CA LYS A 91 -28.97 10.73 -5.62
C LYS A 91 -29.80 9.60 -6.23
N ALA A 92 -30.58 9.95 -7.24
CA ALA A 92 -31.21 8.96 -8.09
C ALA A 92 -30.13 8.27 -8.93
N ILE A 93 -30.32 6.96 -9.17
CA ILE A 93 -29.53 6.25 -10.18
C ILE A 93 -29.81 6.93 -11.52
N LYS A 94 -28.77 7.22 -12.30
CA LYS A 94 -28.89 7.81 -13.64
C LYS A 94 -27.79 7.25 -14.53
N HIS A 95 -28.12 7.06 -15.80
CA HIS A 95 -27.16 6.65 -16.82
C HIS A 95 -27.38 7.47 -18.09
N PRO A 96 -26.31 7.95 -18.76
CA PRO A 96 -26.46 8.69 -20.00
C PRO A 96 -26.97 7.81 -21.16
N ALA A 97 -27.32 8.45 -22.28
CA ALA A 97 -27.46 7.76 -23.55
C ALA A 97 -26.14 7.06 -23.92
N ALA A 98 -26.22 5.93 -24.63
CA ALA A 98 -25.03 5.26 -25.13
C ALA A 98 -24.27 6.21 -26.07
N ASP A 99 -22.96 6.32 -25.86
CA ASP A 99 -22.09 7.17 -26.65
C ASP A 99 -20.71 6.51 -26.78
N TYR A 100 -20.45 6.04 -27.99
CA TYR A 100 -19.20 5.38 -28.38
C TYR A 100 -18.17 6.34 -28.98
N GLY A 101 -18.50 7.63 -29.10
CA GLY A 101 -17.67 8.63 -29.75
C GLY A 101 -17.60 8.53 -31.27
N ASP A 102 -16.82 9.45 -31.84
CA ASP A 102 -16.42 9.44 -33.25
C ASP A 102 -15.20 8.52 -33.42
N LEU A 103 -15.41 7.37 -34.05
CA LEU A 103 -14.40 6.32 -34.20
C LEU A 103 -13.18 6.75 -35.05
N GLU A 104 -13.33 7.78 -35.87
CA GLU A 104 -12.22 8.34 -36.66
C GLU A 104 -11.44 9.43 -35.91
N LYS A 105 -11.95 9.88 -34.75
CA LYS A 105 -11.33 10.92 -33.91
C LYS A 105 -10.97 10.42 -32.51
N LEU A 106 -10.89 9.11 -32.31
CA LEU A 106 -10.42 8.53 -31.05
C LEU A 106 -8.97 8.96 -30.79
N LYS A 107 -8.70 9.43 -29.57
CA LYS A 107 -7.38 9.92 -29.14
C LYS A 107 -6.64 8.89 -28.29
N PHE A 108 -6.77 7.61 -28.64
CA PHE A 108 -6.07 6.53 -27.96
C PHE A 108 -4.83 6.16 -28.78
N GLU A 109 -3.67 6.61 -28.33
CA GLU A 109 -2.39 6.10 -28.81
C GLU A 109 -2.16 4.69 -28.23
N ASP A 110 -1.22 3.93 -28.79
CA ASP A 110 -0.79 2.68 -28.17
C ASP A 110 -0.30 2.96 -26.73
N LEU A 111 -0.87 2.26 -25.74
CA LEU A 111 -0.52 2.39 -24.33
C LEU A 111 0.95 2.04 -24.05
N ASP A 112 1.55 1.20 -24.91
CA ASP A 112 2.92 0.74 -24.78
C ASP A 112 3.55 0.43 -26.15
N PRO A 113 3.94 1.46 -26.92
CA PRO A 113 4.47 1.30 -28.28
C PRO A 113 5.76 0.46 -28.34
N GLU A 114 6.49 0.36 -27.23
CA GLU A 114 7.73 -0.42 -27.12
C GLU A 114 7.49 -1.88 -26.71
N GLY A 115 6.26 -2.25 -26.33
CA GLY A 115 5.89 -3.62 -25.92
C GLY A 115 6.58 -4.10 -24.63
N LYS A 116 6.98 -3.19 -23.73
CA LYS A 116 7.70 -3.50 -22.48
C LYS A 116 6.77 -3.94 -21.35
N PHE A 117 5.59 -3.35 -21.25
CA PHE A 117 4.65 -3.45 -20.14
C PHE A 117 3.37 -4.21 -20.54
N VAL A 118 2.71 -3.85 -21.64
CA VAL A 118 1.39 -4.40 -21.98
C VAL A 118 1.52 -5.70 -22.77
N VAL A 119 0.95 -6.78 -22.24
CA VAL A 119 0.90 -8.09 -22.89
C VAL A 119 -0.25 -8.17 -23.89
N SER A 120 -1.43 -7.70 -23.50
CA SER A 120 -2.64 -7.74 -24.32
C SER A 120 -3.67 -6.73 -23.85
N THR A 121 -4.52 -6.31 -24.78
CA THR A 121 -5.64 -5.40 -24.53
C THR A 121 -6.95 -6.07 -24.91
N ARG A 122 -7.99 -5.87 -24.10
CA ARG A 122 -9.30 -6.48 -24.28
C ARG A 122 -10.42 -5.51 -23.89
N VAL A 123 -11.47 -5.43 -24.69
CA VAL A 123 -12.70 -4.71 -24.33
C VAL A 123 -13.88 -5.65 -24.52
N ARG A 124 -14.73 -5.77 -23.49
CA ARG A 124 -15.98 -6.53 -23.56
C ARG A 124 -17.19 -5.69 -23.17
N VAL A 125 -18.35 -6.06 -23.70
CA VAL A 125 -19.68 -5.60 -23.26
C VAL A 125 -20.63 -6.79 -23.14
N GLY A 126 -21.58 -6.70 -22.21
CA GLY A 126 -22.77 -7.55 -22.16
C GLY A 126 -23.95 -6.87 -22.88
N ARG A 127 -24.78 -7.64 -23.59
CA ARG A 127 -26.05 -7.19 -24.18
C ARG A 127 -27.12 -8.25 -23.96
N SER A 128 -28.33 -7.79 -23.70
CA SER A 128 -29.50 -8.65 -23.51
C SER A 128 -30.56 -8.28 -24.52
N HIS A 129 -31.16 -9.27 -25.17
CA HIS A 129 -32.25 -9.04 -26.11
C HIS A 129 -33.48 -8.49 -25.37
N GLN A 130 -34.18 -7.53 -25.97
CA GLN A 130 -35.35 -6.90 -25.34
C GLN A 130 -36.55 -7.85 -25.20
N GLU A 131 -36.65 -8.86 -26.08
CA GLU A 131 -37.82 -9.74 -26.21
C GLU A 131 -37.84 -10.92 -25.24
N TYR A 132 -36.74 -11.18 -24.52
CA TYR A 132 -36.57 -12.41 -23.72
C TYR A 132 -36.30 -12.10 -22.24
N GLY A 133 -36.73 -13.02 -21.37
CA GLY A 133 -36.34 -13.03 -19.96
C GLY A 133 -34.88 -13.45 -19.77
N PHE A 134 -34.34 -13.27 -18.56
CA PHE A 134 -32.99 -13.72 -18.23
C PHE A 134 -32.98 -15.24 -17.89
N PRO A 135 -31.80 -15.86 -17.70
CA PRO A 135 -31.69 -17.31 -17.58
C PRO A 135 -32.67 -18.06 -16.64
N PRO A 136 -33.05 -17.56 -15.44
CA PRO A 136 -33.90 -18.33 -14.54
C PRO A 136 -35.33 -18.55 -15.06
N ILE A 137 -35.83 -17.70 -15.96
CA ILE A 137 -37.21 -17.81 -16.49
C ILE A 137 -37.27 -18.04 -17.99
N LEU A 138 -36.11 -17.98 -18.67
CA LEU A 138 -35.99 -18.25 -20.10
C LEU A 138 -36.25 -19.74 -20.37
N THR A 139 -37.26 -20.06 -21.17
CA THR A 139 -37.54 -21.47 -21.54
C THR A 139 -36.49 -22.00 -22.51
N LYS A 140 -36.42 -23.33 -22.64
CA LYS A 140 -35.53 -23.98 -23.61
C LYS A 140 -35.76 -23.48 -25.04
N GLU A 141 -37.02 -23.43 -25.48
CA GLU A 141 -37.41 -23.01 -26.82
C GLU A 141 -37.09 -21.54 -27.07
N GLN A 142 -37.30 -20.67 -26.06
CA GLN A 142 -36.94 -19.27 -26.14
C GLN A 142 -35.42 -19.07 -26.25
N ARG A 143 -34.64 -19.92 -25.56
CA ARG A 143 -33.17 -19.88 -25.61
C ARG A 143 -32.65 -20.28 -27.00
N GLU A 144 -33.21 -21.34 -27.59
CA GLU A 144 -32.90 -21.78 -28.96
C GLU A 144 -33.32 -20.73 -30.02
N ASP A 145 -34.50 -20.12 -29.86
CA ASP A 145 -34.96 -19.05 -30.76
C ASP A 145 -34.05 -17.82 -30.68
N MET A 146 -33.64 -17.42 -29.47
CA MET A 146 -32.70 -16.32 -29.26
C MET A 146 -31.31 -16.63 -29.84
N GLU A 147 -30.81 -17.85 -29.66
CA GLU A 147 -29.57 -18.31 -30.30
C GLU A 147 -29.68 -18.15 -31.82
N LYS A 148 -30.76 -18.68 -32.42
CA LYS A 148 -31.01 -18.60 -33.87
C LYS A 148 -31.02 -17.16 -34.37
N LYS A 149 -31.78 -16.26 -33.74
CA LYS A 149 -31.82 -14.83 -34.10
C LYS A 149 -30.44 -14.17 -34.00
N THR A 150 -29.67 -14.55 -32.99
CA THR A 150 -28.29 -14.05 -32.81
C THR A 150 -27.38 -14.53 -33.93
N VAL A 151 -27.46 -15.81 -34.30
CA VAL A 151 -26.64 -16.39 -35.38
C VAL A 151 -26.97 -15.75 -36.73
N GLU A 152 -28.26 -15.54 -37.02
CA GLU A 152 -28.71 -14.79 -38.20
C GLU A 152 -28.20 -13.33 -38.20
N ALA A 153 -28.01 -12.72 -37.03
CA ALA A 153 -27.43 -11.39 -36.92
C ALA A 153 -25.95 -11.35 -37.27
N PHE A 154 -25.20 -12.43 -37.02
CA PHE A 154 -23.77 -12.51 -37.40
C PHE A 154 -23.53 -12.43 -38.90
N GLU A 155 -24.50 -12.84 -39.73
CA GLU A 155 -24.41 -12.68 -41.19
C GLU A 155 -24.29 -11.23 -41.66
N GLY A 156 -24.75 -10.28 -40.82
CA GLY A 156 -24.66 -8.84 -41.08
C GLY A 156 -23.32 -8.22 -40.68
N LEU A 157 -22.39 -9.00 -40.10
CA LEU A 157 -21.08 -8.48 -39.70
C LEU A 157 -20.23 -8.12 -40.94
N PRO A 158 -19.48 -7.00 -40.88
CA PRO A 158 -18.60 -6.58 -41.96
C PRO A 158 -17.45 -7.58 -42.17
N GLU A 159 -16.80 -7.50 -43.34
CA GLU A 159 -15.78 -8.47 -43.77
C GLU A 159 -14.71 -8.77 -42.70
N ALA A 160 -14.15 -7.74 -42.07
CA ALA A 160 -13.12 -7.89 -41.03
C ALA A 160 -13.59 -8.64 -39.75
N LEU A 161 -14.90 -8.81 -39.58
CA LEU A 161 -15.53 -9.48 -38.45
C LEU A 161 -16.26 -10.77 -38.84
N LYS A 162 -16.20 -11.17 -40.12
CA LYS A 162 -16.72 -12.47 -40.56
C LYS A 162 -15.95 -13.62 -39.91
N GLY A 163 -16.68 -14.70 -39.68
CA GLY A 163 -16.27 -15.74 -38.75
C GLY A 163 -17.25 -16.90 -38.72
N LYS A 164 -17.07 -17.77 -37.74
CA LYS A 164 -17.88 -18.97 -37.58
C LYS A 164 -18.53 -19.00 -36.20
N TYR A 165 -19.77 -19.46 -36.17
CA TYR A 165 -20.47 -19.81 -34.95
C TYR A 165 -20.27 -21.29 -34.65
N HIS A 166 -19.97 -21.59 -33.39
CA HIS A 166 -19.78 -22.93 -32.87
C HIS A 166 -20.78 -23.15 -31.72
N SER A 167 -21.84 -23.91 -32.00
CA SER A 167 -22.77 -24.40 -30.97
C SER A 167 -22.01 -25.27 -29.97
N LEU A 168 -22.31 -25.12 -28.68
CA LEU A 168 -21.84 -26.04 -27.63
C LEU A 168 -22.58 -27.38 -27.70
N ASP A 169 -23.84 -27.37 -28.15
CA ASP A 169 -24.60 -28.60 -28.37
C ASP A 169 -24.00 -29.36 -29.56
N GLY A 170 -23.58 -30.59 -29.30
CA GLY A 170 -22.90 -31.46 -30.26
C GLY A 170 -21.45 -31.08 -30.60
N MET A 171 -20.81 -30.16 -29.86
CA MET A 171 -19.40 -29.81 -30.08
C MET A 171 -18.49 -31.02 -29.82
N ASP A 172 -17.60 -31.33 -30.77
CA ASP A 172 -16.63 -32.41 -30.62
C ASP A 172 -15.49 -32.04 -29.64
N SER A 173 -14.87 -33.07 -29.06
CA SER A 173 -13.84 -32.89 -28.02
C SER A 173 -12.60 -32.15 -28.49
N ASP A 174 -12.22 -32.28 -29.77
CA ASP A 174 -11.03 -31.64 -30.31
C ASP A 174 -11.27 -30.13 -30.48
N THR A 175 -12.43 -29.75 -31.00
CA THR A 175 -12.89 -28.35 -31.05
C THR A 175 -12.99 -27.77 -29.64
N GLN A 176 -13.59 -28.50 -28.70
CA GLN A 176 -13.72 -28.06 -27.32
C GLN A 176 -12.35 -27.81 -26.66
N LYS A 177 -11.40 -28.74 -26.86
CA LYS A 177 -10.03 -28.62 -26.36
C LYS A 177 -9.33 -27.40 -26.96
N GLN A 178 -9.39 -27.23 -28.29
CA GLN A 178 -8.77 -26.08 -28.96
C GLN A 178 -9.33 -24.74 -28.44
N LEU A 179 -10.65 -24.62 -28.32
CA LEU A 179 -11.27 -23.39 -27.80
C LEU A 179 -10.95 -23.13 -26.33
N THR A 180 -10.71 -24.18 -25.54
CA THR A 180 -10.25 -24.05 -24.15
C THR A 180 -8.80 -23.54 -24.11
N GLU A 181 -7.92 -24.11 -24.93
CA GLU A 181 -6.50 -23.70 -25.04
C GLU A 181 -6.35 -22.27 -25.58
N ASP A 182 -7.23 -21.85 -26.49
CA ASP A 182 -7.29 -20.47 -27.00
C ASP A 182 -7.89 -19.48 -25.97
N HIS A 183 -8.37 -19.97 -24.82
CA HIS A 183 -9.13 -19.21 -23.81
C HIS A 183 -10.44 -18.60 -24.34
N PHE A 184 -11.06 -19.26 -25.31
CA PHE A 184 -12.30 -18.81 -25.96
C PHE A 184 -13.53 -19.48 -25.36
N LEU A 185 -13.41 -20.72 -24.89
CA LEU A 185 -14.51 -21.51 -24.37
C LEU A 185 -14.91 -21.09 -22.94
N PHE A 186 -16.23 -20.99 -22.70
CA PHE A 186 -16.81 -20.90 -21.36
C PHE A 186 -17.39 -22.25 -20.92
N ASN A 187 -17.59 -22.44 -19.61
CA ASN A 187 -18.08 -23.68 -19.02
C ASN A 187 -19.19 -23.43 -17.99
N ASP A 188 -19.75 -24.51 -17.43
CA ASP A 188 -20.85 -24.49 -16.48
C ASP A 188 -20.42 -24.67 -15.01
N HIS A 189 -19.15 -24.40 -14.68
CA HIS A 189 -18.62 -24.68 -13.34
C HIS A 189 -18.90 -23.59 -12.30
N ASP A 190 -19.40 -22.41 -12.69
CA ASP A 190 -19.71 -21.34 -11.73
C ASP A 190 -20.96 -21.68 -10.90
N ARG A 191 -20.74 -22.02 -9.63
CA ARG A 191 -21.85 -22.38 -8.72
C ARG A 191 -22.84 -21.23 -8.48
N PHE A 192 -22.40 -19.97 -8.50
CA PHE A 192 -23.28 -18.82 -8.29
C PHE A 192 -24.22 -18.66 -9.48
N LEU A 193 -23.69 -18.80 -10.69
CA LEU A 193 -24.47 -18.74 -11.93
C LEU A 193 -25.42 -19.94 -12.03
N ARG A 194 -24.96 -21.14 -11.62
CA ARG A 194 -25.80 -22.35 -11.54
C ARG A 194 -27.01 -22.15 -10.62
N SER A 195 -26.79 -21.70 -9.38
CA SER A 195 -27.87 -21.41 -8.44
C SER A 195 -28.76 -20.24 -8.88
N ALA A 196 -28.30 -19.38 -9.79
CA ALA A 196 -29.10 -18.31 -10.38
C ALA A 196 -29.92 -18.77 -11.62
N GLY A 197 -29.82 -20.04 -12.03
CA GLY A 197 -30.49 -20.57 -13.22
C GLY A 197 -29.73 -20.33 -14.54
N GLY A 198 -28.49 -19.82 -14.49
CA GLY A 198 -27.66 -19.53 -15.66
C GLY A 198 -27.37 -20.73 -16.56
N TYR A 199 -27.39 -21.94 -15.98
CA TYR A 199 -27.09 -23.19 -16.69
C TYR A 199 -28.31 -24.09 -16.90
N ASN A 200 -29.52 -23.54 -16.77
CA ASN A 200 -30.73 -24.28 -17.15
C ASN A 200 -30.63 -24.73 -18.62
N ASP A 201 -31.00 -25.99 -18.87
CA ASP A 201 -30.97 -26.66 -20.18
C ASP A 201 -29.58 -26.78 -20.84
N TRP A 202 -28.49 -26.69 -20.07
CA TRP A 202 -27.12 -26.79 -20.58
C TRP A 202 -26.87 -28.10 -21.36
N PRO A 203 -26.17 -28.07 -22.52
CA PRO A 203 -25.55 -26.91 -23.19
C PRO A 203 -26.46 -26.22 -24.23
N THR A 204 -27.75 -26.58 -24.30
CA THR A 204 -28.66 -26.14 -25.36
C THR A 204 -28.74 -24.61 -25.48
N GLY A 205 -28.80 -24.11 -26.72
CA GLY A 205 -29.01 -22.68 -26.98
C GLY A 205 -27.75 -21.83 -26.78
N ARG A 206 -26.56 -22.44 -26.69
CA ARG A 206 -25.31 -21.77 -26.28
C ARG A 206 -24.22 -22.06 -27.27
N GLY A 207 -23.36 -21.07 -27.47
CA GLY A 207 -22.24 -21.21 -28.40
C GLY A 207 -21.38 -19.98 -28.47
N ILE A 208 -20.38 -20.06 -29.33
CA ILE A 208 -19.34 -19.03 -29.45
C ILE A 208 -19.17 -18.69 -30.91
N TYR A 209 -19.22 -17.40 -31.21
CA TYR A 209 -18.77 -16.84 -32.48
C TYR A 209 -17.35 -16.30 -32.33
N PHE A 210 -16.49 -16.48 -33.33
CA PHE A 210 -15.25 -15.72 -33.46
C PHE A 210 -14.89 -15.49 -34.93
N ASN A 211 -14.24 -14.36 -35.19
CA ASN A 211 -13.77 -14.02 -36.54
C ASN A 211 -12.51 -14.80 -36.92
N GLU A 212 -12.15 -14.78 -38.20
CA GLU A 212 -10.98 -15.50 -38.73
C GLU A 212 -9.67 -15.10 -38.04
N GLU A 213 -9.51 -13.82 -37.74
CA GLU A 213 -8.35 -13.25 -37.04
C GLU A 213 -8.33 -13.54 -35.53
N LYS A 214 -9.35 -14.22 -34.99
CA LYS A 214 -9.46 -14.59 -33.56
C LYS A 214 -9.29 -13.40 -32.60
N ASN A 215 -9.69 -12.21 -33.04
CA ASN A 215 -9.52 -10.95 -32.31
C ASN A 215 -10.88 -10.26 -32.01
N PHE A 216 -11.98 -10.90 -32.41
CA PHE A 216 -13.36 -10.57 -32.07
C PHE A 216 -14.14 -11.86 -31.77
N LEU A 217 -14.87 -11.87 -30.66
CA LEU A 217 -15.62 -13.03 -30.18
C LEU A 217 -16.97 -12.61 -29.60
N VAL A 218 -17.97 -13.50 -29.67
CA VAL A 218 -19.24 -13.35 -28.98
C VAL A 218 -19.60 -14.66 -28.29
N TRP A 219 -19.79 -14.63 -26.97
CA TRP A 219 -20.43 -15.72 -26.25
C TRP A 219 -21.94 -15.52 -26.26
N VAL A 220 -22.67 -16.57 -26.61
CA VAL A 220 -24.14 -16.59 -26.69
C VAL A 220 -24.67 -17.43 -25.54
N ASN A 221 -25.53 -16.84 -24.71
CA ASN A 221 -26.22 -17.47 -23.58
C ASN A 221 -25.31 -18.09 -22.50
N GLU A 222 -24.20 -17.40 -22.18
CA GLU A 222 -23.31 -17.78 -21.07
C GLU A 222 -23.84 -17.29 -19.72
N GLU A 223 -23.68 -16.00 -19.42
CA GLU A 223 -24.25 -15.31 -18.25
C GLU A 223 -25.33 -14.30 -18.67
N ASP A 224 -24.96 -13.39 -19.58
CA ASP A 224 -25.88 -12.53 -20.32
C ASP A 224 -26.24 -13.20 -21.66
N HIS A 225 -27.24 -12.68 -22.37
CA HIS A 225 -27.60 -13.24 -23.68
C HIS A 225 -26.43 -13.16 -24.66
N LEU A 226 -25.73 -12.02 -24.68
CA LEU A 226 -24.50 -11.83 -25.45
C LEU A 226 -23.40 -11.23 -24.61
N ARG A 227 -22.21 -11.80 -24.70
CA ARG A 227 -20.95 -11.18 -24.25
C ARG A 227 -20.06 -10.96 -25.47
N ILE A 228 -19.99 -9.70 -25.90
CA ILE A 228 -19.28 -9.28 -27.11
C ILE A 228 -17.88 -8.80 -26.70
N ILE A 229 -16.84 -9.36 -27.31
CA ILE A 229 -15.46 -9.22 -26.90
C ILE A 229 -14.60 -8.84 -28.12
N SER A 230 -13.75 -7.85 -27.94
CA SER A 230 -12.66 -7.54 -28.86
C SER A 230 -11.35 -7.58 -28.09
N MET A 231 -10.31 -8.19 -28.65
CA MET A 231 -9.02 -8.35 -27.99
C MET A 231 -7.87 -8.53 -28.96
N GLN A 232 -6.65 -8.16 -28.56
CA GLN A 232 -5.40 -8.47 -29.28
C GLN A 232 -4.19 -8.35 -28.35
N LYS A 233 -3.02 -8.79 -28.82
CA LYS A 233 -1.73 -8.54 -28.15
C LYS A 233 -1.34 -7.05 -28.25
N GLY A 234 -0.51 -6.57 -27.32
CA GLY A 234 -0.06 -5.18 -27.29
C GLY A 234 -1.07 -4.19 -26.71
N GLY A 235 -0.74 -2.89 -26.76
CA GLY A 235 -1.44 -1.80 -26.06
C GLY A 235 -2.37 -0.94 -26.92
N ASP A 236 -2.63 -1.31 -28.18
CA ASP A 236 -3.52 -0.56 -29.08
C ASP A 236 -5.01 -0.73 -28.72
N LEU A 237 -5.42 0.00 -27.68
CA LEU A 237 -6.80 0.09 -27.23
C LEU A 237 -7.72 0.70 -28.28
N GLY A 238 -7.22 1.61 -29.12
CA GLY A 238 -7.99 2.27 -30.17
C GLY A 238 -8.53 1.28 -31.18
N ALA A 239 -7.68 0.40 -31.72
CA ALA A 239 -8.09 -0.64 -32.65
C ALA A 239 -9.07 -1.64 -32.02
N VAL A 240 -8.80 -2.08 -30.78
CA VAL A 240 -9.68 -3.01 -30.04
C VAL A 240 -11.07 -2.41 -29.84
N TYR A 241 -11.14 -1.16 -29.40
CA TYR A 241 -12.41 -0.47 -29.16
C TYR A 241 -13.18 -0.20 -30.45
N LYS A 242 -12.52 0.30 -31.51
CA LYS A 242 -13.14 0.53 -32.83
C LYS A 242 -13.75 -0.75 -33.40
N ARG A 243 -13.04 -1.87 -33.28
CA ARG A 243 -13.53 -3.19 -33.69
C ARG A 243 -14.80 -3.61 -32.92
N LEU A 244 -14.80 -3.44 -31.61
CA LEU A 244 -15.96 -3.74 -30.76
C LEU A 244 -17.19 -2.91 -31.15
N VAL A 245 -17.04 -1.58 -31.27
CA VAL A 245 -18.14 -0.67 -31.59
C VAL A 245 -18.71 -0.94 -32.98
N THR A 246 -17.84 -1.26 -33.95
CA THR A 246 -18.26 -1.66 -35.31
C THR A 246 -19.15 -2.89 -35.27
N ALA A 247 -18.78 -3.90 -34.47
CA ALA A 247 -19.59 -5.10 -34.30
C ALA A 247 -20.94 -4.79 -33.64
N ILE A 248 -20.95 -4.03 -32.55
CA ILE A 248 -22.18 -3.66 -31.83
C ILE A 248 -23.15 -2.95 -32.78
N ARG A 249 -22.69 -1.91 -33.50
CA ARG A 249 -23.52 -1.16 -34.45
C ARG A 249 -24.09 -2.03 -35.57
N SER A 250 -23.36 -3.08 -35.98
CA SER A 250 -23.82 -4.02 -37.01
C SER A 250 -24.89 -4.96 -36.45
N LEU A 251 -24.69 -5.48 -35.24
CA LEU A 251 -25.66 -6.34 -34.55
C LEU A 251 -26.96 -5.60 -34.24
N GLU A 252 -26.88 -4.34 -33.83
CA GLU A 252 -28.05 -3.47 -33.54
C GLU A 252 -28.94 -3.19 -34.77
N GLN A 253 -28.49 -3.50 -35.98
CA GLN A 253 -29.34 -3.42 -37.18
C GLN A 253 -30.38 -4.55 -37.25
N LYS A 254 -30.09 -5.69 -36.62
CA LYS A 254 -30.95 -6.88 -36.62
C LYS A 254 -31.50 -7.23 -35.23
N LEU A 255 -30.81 -6.81 -34.16
CA LEU A 255 -31.16 -7.13 -32.77
C LEU A 255 -31.52 -5.85 -32.01
N THR A 256 -32.57 -5.93 -31.20
CA THR A 256 -32.93 -4.86 -30.26
C THR A 256 -32.53 -5.26 -28.85
N PHE A 257 -31.72 -4.42 -28.19
CA PHE A 257 -31.21 -4.70 -26.85
C PHE A 257 -31.99 -3.99 -25.74
N ALA A 258 -32.19 -4.70 -24.63
CA ALA A 258 -32.84 -4.20 -23.44
C ALA A 258 -32.03 -3.05 -22.82
N ARG A 259 -32.62 -1.86 -22.79
CA ARG A 259 -32.03 -0.66 -22.20
C ARG A 259 -33.07 0.11 -21.39
N ASN A 260 -32.65 0.58 -20.22
CA ASN A 260 -33.43 1.46 -19.36
C ASN A 260 -32.74 2.83 -19.26
N GLU A 261 -33.50 3.93 -19.25
CA GLU A 261 -32.93 5.28 -19.16
C GLU A 261 -32.12 5.52 -17.87
N ARG A 262 -32.53 4.87 -16.78
CA ARG A 262 -31.92 5.03 -15.47
C ARG A 262 -30.70 4.13 -15.29
N LEU A 263 -30.74 2.93 -15.87
CA LEU A 263 -29.76 1.86 -15.62
C LEU A 263 -28.84 1.58 -16.82
N GLY A 264 -29.07 2.17 -17.99
CA GLY A 264 -28.35 1.83 -19.21
C GLY A 264 -28.77 0.48 -19.77
N PHE A 265 -27.83 -0.23 -20.41
CA PHE A 265 -28.08 -1.58 -20.90
C PHE A 265 -28.31 -2.53 -19.71
N LEU A 266 -29.33 -3.38 -19.84
CA LEU A 266 -29.75 -4.30 -18.80
C LEU A 266 -29.01 -5.64 -18.96
N THR A 267 -28.47 -6.13 -17.84
CA THR A 267 -27.70 -7.37 -17.73
C THR A 267 -28.31 -8.27 -16.67
N PHE A 268 -28.00 -9.56 -16.72
CA PHE A 268 -28.47 -10.53 -15.75
C PHE A 268 -27.95 -10.22 -14.34
N CYS A 269 -26.65 -9.93 -14.23
CA CYS A 269 -26.03 -9.47 -12.99
C CYS A 269 -26.09 -7.93 -12.88
N PRO A 270 -26.53 -7.34 -11.74
CA PRO A 270 -26.59 -5.89 -11.56
C PRO A 270 -25.22 -5.19 -11.56
N THR A 271 -24.13 -5.95 -11.39
CA THR A 271 -22.76 -5.42 -11.40
C THR A 271 -22.32 -4.93 -12.80
N ASN A 272 -22.93 -5.48 -13.86
CA ASN A 272 -22.59 -5.17 -15.24
C ASN A 272 -23.52 -4.11 -15.88
N LEU A 273 -24.45 -3.51 -15.13
CA LEU A 273 -25.35 -2.46 -15.64
C LEU A 273 -24.63 -1.22 -16.19
N GLY A 274 -25.35 -0.43 -16.98
CA GLY A 274 -24.87 0.83 -17.53
C GLY A 274 -24.30 0.64 -18.93
N THR A 275 -23.01 0.94 -19.07
CA THR A 275 -22.25 0.70 -20.31
C THR A 275 -22.06 -0.78 -20.60
N THR A 276 -22.07 -1.60 -19.54
CA THR A 276 -21.59 -2.99 -19.49
C THR A 276 -20.12 -3.18 -19.90
N LEU A 277 -19.42 -2.06 -20.14
CA LEU A 277 -18.10 -2.04 -20.74
C LEU A 277 -17.02 -2.31 -19.70
N ARG A 278 -16.27 -3.38 -19.93
CA ARG A 278 -14.99 -3.64 -19.27
C ARG A 278 -13.89 -3.59 -20.31
N ALA A 279 -13.17 -2.47 -20.35
CA ALA A 279 -11.89 -2.36 -21.02
C ALA A 279 -10.78 -2.76 -20.04
N SER A 280 -9.82 -3.55 -20.50
CA SER A 280 -8.71 -3.99 -19.67
C SER A 280 -7.42 -4.24 -20.45
N VAL A 281 -6.32 -4.22 -19.72
CA VAL A 281 -5.00 -4.66 -20.19
C VAL A 281 -4.42 -5.70 -19.25
N HIS A 282 -3.69 -6.66 -19.79
CA HIS A 282 -2.71 -7.42 -19.02
C HIS A 282 -1.40 -6.63 -19.05
N VAL A 283 -0.95 -6.13 -17.90
CA VAL A 283 0.21 -5.23 -17.79
C VAL A 283 1.21 -5.73 -16.74
N LYS A 284 2.50 -5.68 -17.08
CA LYS A 284 3.63 -6.01 -16.20
C LYS A 284 3.96 -4.80 -15.33
N ILE A 285 3.65 -4.88 -14.04
CA ILE A 285 3.87 -3.80 -13.07
C ILE A 285 4.41 -4.30 -11.72
N PRO A 286 5.49 -5.11 -11.72
CA PRO A 286 5.98 -5.75 -10.50
C PRO A 286 6.41 -4.75 -9.42
N ASN A 287 6.98 -3.60 -9.78
CA ASN A 287 7.50 -2.65 -8.80
C ASN A 287 6.37 -1.83 -8.16
N LEU A 288 5.38 -1.41 -8.95
CA LEU A 288 4.21 -0.69 -8.48
C LEU A 288 3.28 -1.61 -7.69
N ALA A 289 3.05 -2.84 -8.15
CA ALA A 289 2.22 -3.80 -7.44
C ALA A 289 2.82 -4.24 -6.09
N GLY A 290 4.14 -4.18 -5.97
CA GLY A 290 4.84 -4.41 -4.70
C GLY A 290 4.70 -3.27 -3.68
N GLN A 291 4.12 -2.13 -4.04
CA GLN A 291 3.90 -1.02 -3.11
C GLN A 291 2.65 -1.29 -2.25
N SER A 292 2.71 -0.97 -0.96
CA SER A 292 1.58 -1.13 -0.02
C SER A 292 0.35 -0.31 -0.40
N ASN A 293 0.54 0.80 -1.13
CA ASN A 293 -0.52 1.69 -1.60
C ASN A 293 -1.02 1.37 -3.03
N PHE A 294 -0.63 0.23 -3.64
CA PHE A 294 -0.99 -0.10 -5.02
C PHE A 294 -2.51 -0.04 -5.27
N LYS A 295 -3.30 -0.54 -4.32
CA LYS A 295 -4.77 -0.48 -4.39
C LYS A 295 -5.29 0.95 -4.41
N ASP A 296 -4.73 1.83 -3.58
CA ASP A 296 -5.13 3.23 -3.51
C ASP A 296 -4.75 3.99 -4.79
N VAL A 297 -3.61 3.64 -5.40
CA VAL A 297 -3.21 4.14 -6.72
C VAL A 297 -4.23 3.75 -7.79
N CYS A 298 -4.66 2.48 -7.82
CA CYS A 298 -5.68 2.03 -8.76
C CYS A 298 -7.03 2.74 -8.52
N ASP A 299 -7.47 2.82 -7.26
CA ASP A 299 -8.73 3.45 -6.88
C ASP A 299 -8.76 4.95 -7.24
N LYS A 300 -7.63 5.66 -7.10
CA LYS A 300 -7.48 7.07 -7.52
C LYS A 300 -7.83 7.30 -9.00
N TYR A 301 -7.53 6.34 -9.86
CA TYR A 301 -7.81 6.41 -11.30
C TYR A 301 -9.07 5.64 -11.70
N ASN A 302 -9.93 5.27 -10.75
CA ASN A 302 -11.12 4.45 -10.98
C ASN A 302 -10.81 3.15 -11.72
N LEU A 303 -9.68 2.53 -11.39
CA LEU A 303 -9.26 1.23 -11.91
C LEU A 303 -9.49 0.12 -10.88
N GLN A 304 -9.56 -1.10 -11.36
CA GLN A 304 -9.47 -2.31 -10.56
C GLN A 304 -8.39 -3.21 -11.16
N ALA A 305 -7.56 -3.80 -10.29
CA ALA A 305 -6.51 -4.73 -10.65
C ALA A 305 -6.83 -6.13 -10.12
N ARG A 306 -6.59 -7.17 -10.92
CA ARG A 306 -6.83 -8.59 -10.59
C ARG A 306 -5.68 -9.45 -11.11
N GLY A 307 -5.48 -10.66 -10.58
CA GLY A 307 -4.61 -11.64 -11.22
C GLY A 307 -5.14 -12.08 -12.59
N ILE A 308 -4.26 -12.65 -13.40
CA ILE A 308 -4.53 -12.95 -14.83
C ILE A 308 -5.34 -14.23 -15.08
N HIS A 309 -5.60 -15.03 -14.04
CA HIS A 309 -6.30 -16.32 -14.15
C HIS A 309 -7.75 -16.29 -13.66
N GLY A 310 -8.30 -15.12 -13.32
CA GLY A 310 -9.69 -14.97 -12.88
C GLY A 310 -9.90 -13.97 -11.76
N GLU A 311 -11.15 -13.77 -11.34
CA GLU A 311 -11.56 -12.70 -10.42
C GLU A 311 -10.93 -12.78 -9.01
N HIS A 312 -10.37 -13.94 -8.64
CA HIS A 312 -9.77 -14.21 -7.33
C HIS A 312 -8.35 -14.77 -7.40
N THR A 313 -7.68 -14.66 -8.55
CA THR A 313 -6.35 -15.27 -8.71
C THR A 313 -5.24 -14.32 -8.30
N GLU A 314 -4.16 -14.87 -7.75
CA GLU A 314 -2.93 -14.13 -7.50
C GLU A 314 -2.25 -13.77 -8.83
N SER A 315 -1.55 -12.65 -8.86
CA SER A 315 -0.74 -12.27 -10.02
C SER A 315 0.45 -13.22 -10.14
N VAL A 316 0.71 -13.74 -11.34
CA VAL A 316 1.94 -14.48 -11.64
C VAL A 316 2.96 -13.50 -12.23
N GLY A 317 4.14 -13.40 -11.61
CA GLY A 317 5.27 -12.64 -12.16
C GLY A 317 5.05 -11.12 -12.27
N GLY A 318 4.17 -10.53 -11.44
CA GLY A 318 3.88 -9.09 -11.46
C GLY A 318 3.00 -8.64 -12.64
N VAL A 319 2.30 -9.57 -13.30
CA VAL A 319 1.32 -9.25 -14.35
C VAL A 319 -0.09 -9.16 -13.76
N TYR A 320 -0.78 -8.06 -14.06
CA TYR A 320 -2.14 -7.80 -13.58
C TYR A 320 -3.11 -7.52 -14.73
N ASP A 321 -4.36 -7.95 -14.58
CA ASP A 321 -5.51 -7.52 -15.37
C ASP A 321 -6.06 -6.22 -14.77
N VAL A 322 -5.70 -5.09 -15.39
CA VAL A 322 -6.10 -3.74 -14.97
C VAL A 322 -7.23 -3.26 -15.87
N SER A 323 -8.36 -2.88 -15.27
CA SER A 323 -9.58 -2.49 -15.99
C SER A 323 -10.26 -1.28 -15.38
N ASN A 324 -11.10 -0.58 -16.14
CA ASN A 324 -12.00 0.42 -15.55
C ASN A 324 -12.85 -0.24 -14.46
N LYS A 325 -13.06 0.45 -13.34
CA LYS A 325 -13.89 0.01 -12.22
C LYS A 325 -15.36 0.38 -12.44
N ARG A 326 -15.61 1.55 -13.04
CA ARG A 326 -16.97 2.09 -13.24
C ARG A 326 -17.65 1.49 -14.47
N ARG A 327 -18.97 1.26 -14.36
CA ARG A 327 -19.86 0.78 -15.43
C ARG A 327 -21.09 1.67 -15.61
N LEU A 328 -21.61 2.19 -14.50
CA LEU A 328 -22.84 2.99 -14.42
C LEU A 328 -22.54 4.50 -14.21
N GLY A 329 -23.44 5.36 -14.69
CA GLY A 329 -23.30 6.82 -14.58
C GLY A 329 -22.26 7.49 -15.50
N LEU A 330 -21.83 6.84 -16.58
CA LEU A 330 -20.90 7.36 -17.59
C LEU A 330 -21.16 6.70 -18.95
N THR A 331 -20.71 7.30 -20.05
CA THR A 331 -20.81 6.72 -21.40
C THR A 331 -19.72 5.68 -21.66
N GLU A 332 -19.87 4.89 -22.72
CA GLU A 332 -18.87 3.90 -23.14
C GLU A 332 -17.53 4.57 -23.47
N LEU A 333 -17.56 5.70 -24.19
CA LEU A 333 -16.37 6.49 -24.48
C LEU A 333 -15.71 7.00 -23.20
N GLN A 334 -16.48 7.47 -22.22
CA GLN A 334 -15.94 7.91 -20.93
C GLN A 334 -15.30 6.73 -20.18
N ALA A 335 -15.94 5.56 -20.14
CA ALA A 335 -15.43 4.38 -19.44
C ALA A 335 -14.11 3.87 -20.02
N VAL A 336 -13.99 3.79 -21.35
CA VAL A 336 -12.73 3.38 -22.01
C VAL A 336 -11.65 4.46 -21.89
N THR A 337 -12.02 5.74 -21.89
CA THR A 337 -11.08 6.86 -21.65
C THR A 337 -10.55 6.86 -20.22
N GLU A 338 -11.39 6.55 -19.22
CA GLU A 338 -10.99 6.39 -17.83
C GLU A 338 -9.96 5.27 -17.68
N MET A 339 -10.22 4.11 -18.32
CA MET A 339 -9.28 2.99 -18.39
C MET A 339 -7.94 3.42 -19.00
N TYR A 340 -7.99 4.03 -20.19
CA TYR A 340 -6.81 4.47 -20.95
C TYR A 340 -5.91 5.40 -20.14
N ASN A 341 -6.49 6.47 -19.60
CA ASN A 341 -5.74 7.47 -18.83
C ASN A 341 -5.16 6.88 -17.54
N GLY A 342 -5.94 6.05 -16.84
CA GLY A 342 -5.46 5.39 -15.64
C GLY A 342 -4.29 4.45 -15.93
N VAL A 343 -4.39 3.60 -16.95
CA VAL A 343 -3.32 2.66 -17.32
C VAL A 343 -2.06 3.40 -17.79
N LYS A 344 -2.20 4.51 -18.52
CA LYS A 344 -1.07 5.36 -18.91
C LYS A 344 -0.29 5.86 -17.69
N GLU A 345 -0.99 6.25 -16.62
CA GLU A 345 -0.34 6.68 -15.38
C GLU A 345 0.26 5.51 -14.60
N ILE A 346 -0.39 4.34 -14.59
CA ILE A 346 0.16 3.10 -14.00
C ILE A 346 1.49 2.71 -14.67
N ILE A 347 1.56 2.73 -16.00
CA ILE A 347 2.79 2.43 -16.75
C ILE A 347 3.87 3.49 -16.46
N LYS A 348 3.49 4.76 -16.36
CA LYS A 348 4.43 5.83 -15.99
C LYS A 348 5.02 5.60 -14.60
N LEU A 349 4.20 5.30 -13.60
CA LEU A 349 4.66 5.01 -12.24
C LEU A 349 5.55 3.77 -12.17
N GLU A 350 5.21 2.71 -12.91
CA GLU A 350 6.09 1.53 -13.02
C GLU A 350 7.44 1.89 -13.64
N ARG A 351 7.47 2.74 -14.68
CA ARG A 351 8.72 3.23 -15.30
C ARG A 351 9.56 4.02 -14.30
N GLU A 352 8.93 4.89 -13.52
CA GLU A 352 9.61 5.66 -12.47
C GLU A 352 10.18 4.74 -11.38
N LEU A 353 9.45 3.71 -10.96
CA LEU A 353 9.89 2.75 -9.94
C LEU A 353 10.95 1.76 -10.43
N SER A 354 10.99 1.48 -11.73
CA SER A 354 11.98 0.60 -12.37
C SER A 354 13.26 1.31 -12.79
N TRP A 355 13.29 2.65 -12.72
CA TRP A 355 14.48 3.43 -13.01
C TRP A 355 15.60 3.09 -12.01
N LYS A 356 16.80 2.89 -12.54
CA LYS A 356 18.02 2.72 -11.75
C LYS A 356 19.09 3.66 -12.31
N PRO A 357 19.80 4.41 -11.46
CA PRO A 357 20.91 5.24 -11.91
C PRO A 357 22.07 4.36 -12.40
N GLU A 358 22.65 4.69 -13.55
CA GLU A 358 23.85 4.01 -14.09
C GLU A 358 25.14 4.74 -13.70
N SER A 359 25.04 6.04 -13.42
CA SER A 359 26.15 6.91 -13.04
C SER A 359 25.75 7.93 -11.97
N ILE A 360 26.75 8.59 -11.38
CA ILE A 360 26.50 9.69 -10.43
C ILE A 360 25.96 10.94 -11.14
N GLU A 361 26.32 11.13 -12.41
CA GLU A 361 25.75 12.16 -13.28
C GLU A 361 24.25 11.94 -13.48
N ASP A 362 23.79 10.70 -13.67
CA ASP A 362 22.35 10.40 -13.77
C ASP A 362 21.62 10.73 -12.47
N MET A 363 22.23 10.39 -11.31
CA MET A 363 21.69 10.74 -10.00
C MET A 363 21.56 12.26 -9.84
N PHE A 364 22.58 13.01 -10.25
CA PHE A 364 22.57 14.48 -10.21
C PHE A 364 21.49 15.06 -11.12
N ASP A 365 21.39 14.58 -12.35
CA ASP A 365 20.39 15.03 -13.32
C ASP A 365 18.96 14.73 -12.84
N HIS A 366 18.74 13.57 -12.25
CA HIS A 366 17.45 13.17 -11.68
C HIS A 366 17.02 14.13 -10.54
N VAL A 367 17.90 14.32 -9.56
CA VAL A 367 17.63 15.11 -8.36
C VAL A 367 17.52 16.61 -8.68
N SER A 368 18.34 17.12 -9.59
CA SER A 368 18.33 18.53 -10.00
C SER A 368 17.03 18.91 -10.72
N LYS A 369 16.48 18.01 -11.55
CA LYS A 369 15.19 18.20 -12.25
C LYS A 369 13.98 18.03 -11.33
N ALA A 370 14.12 17.31 -10.22
CA ALA A 370 13.04 17.01 -9.27
C ALA A 370 12.63 18.23 -8.41
N LYS A 371 11.80 19.14 -8.92
CA LYS A 371 11.38 20.38 -8.21
C LYS A 371 10.76 20.16 -6.82
N HIS A 372 10.11 19.01 -6.61
CA HIS A 372 9.45 18.64 -5.36
C HIS A 372 10.44 18.13 -4.29
N CYS A 373 11.65 17.70 -4.65
CA CYS A 373 12.66 17.27 -3.69
C CYS A 373 13.20 18.47 -2.89
N LYS A 374 13.16 18.35 -1.55
CA LYS A 374 13.58 19.37 -0.57
C LYS A 374 14.68 18.87 0.39
N SER A 375 15.28 17.72 0.10
CA SER A 375 16.29 17.11 0.98
C SER A 375 17.50 18.01 1.18
N LEU A 376 18.15 17.92 2.35
CA LEU A 376 19.43 18.59 2.60
C LEU A 376 20.52 18.10 1.63
N MET A 377 20.53 16.81 1.28
CA MET A 377 21.40 16.25 0.27
C MET A 377 21.28 17.02 -1.04
N LYS A 378 20.06 17.21 -1.57
CA LYS A 378 19.83 17.97 -2.80
C LYS A 378 20.30 19.42 -2.67
N LYS A 379 20.08 20.06 -1.52
CA LYS A 379 20.49 21.44 -1.28
C LYS A 379 22.00 21.64 -1.46
N TYR A 380 22.80 20.66 -1.06
CA TYR A 380 24.27 20.73 -1.09
C TYR A 380 24.94 19.90 -2.20
N PHE A 381 24.20 19.02 -2.87
CA PHE A 381 24.68 18.27 -4.04
C PHE A 381 24.67 19.16 -5.29
N THR A 382 25.60 20.10 -5.34
CA THR A 382 25.80 21.04 -6.45
C THR A 382 26.70 20.46 -7.53
N LYS A 383 26.73 21.08 -8.72
CA LYS A 383 27.63 20.66 -9.80
C LYS A 383 29.11 20.70 -9.37
N ASP A 384 29.51 21.72 -8.61
CA ASP A 384 30.89 21.81 -8.11
C ASP A 384 31.22 20.67 -7.12
N VAL A 385 30.26 20.27 -6.29
CA VAL A 385 30.40 19.13 -5.38
C VAL A 385 30.47 17.81 -6.16
N LEU A 386 29.64 17.64 -7.19
CA LEU A 386 29.69 16.50 -8.10
C LEU A 386 31.10 16.35 -8.71
N GLU A 387 31.61 17.40 -9.36
CA GLU A 387 32.92 17.35 -10.03
C GLU A 387 34.07 17.07 -9.05
N LYS A 388 33.99 17.56 -7.82
CA LYS A 388 35.01 17.30 -6.79
C LYS A 388 35.00 15.88 -6.25
N LEU A 389 33.83 15.23 -6.20
CA LEU A 389 33.64 13.99 -5.44
C LEU A 389 33.38 12.75 -6.30
N LYS A 390 32.97 12.90 -7.57
CA LYS A 390 32.53 11.78 -8.43
C LYS A 390 33.52 10.63 -8.57
N ASP A 391 34.83 10.93 -8.56
CA ASP A 391 35.89 9.94 -8.74
C ASP A 391 36.50 9.46 -7.40
N LYS A 392 36.03 9.98 -6.27
CA LYS A 392 36.58 9.63 -4.95
C LYS A 392 36.02 8.31 -4.44
N LYS A 393 36.87 7.56 -3.75
CA LYS A 393 36.52 6.33 -3.02
C LYS A 393 37.15 6.32 -1.65
N THR A 394 36.48 5.69 -0.70
CA THR A 394 37.03 5.38 0.62
C THR A 394 37.90 4.12 0.55
N SER A 395 38.59 3.81 1.65
CA SER A 395 39.37 2.59 1.84
C SER A 395 38.55 1.31 1.79
N HIS A 396 37.26 1.36 2.15
CA HIS A 396 36.30 0.26 1.97
C HIS A 396 35.66 0.23 0.56
N GLY A 397 36.09 1.13 -0.34
CA GLY A 397 35.62 1.17 -1.72
C GLY A 397 34.30 1.91 -1.93
N ALA A 398 33.75 2.56 -0.90
CA ALA A 398 32.52 3.31 -1.01
C ALA A 398 32.68 4.56 -1.89
N THR A 399 31.62 4.88 -2.62
CA THR A 399 31.51 6.03 -3.51
C THR A 399 30.47 7.03 -2.98
N LEU A 400 30.42 8.22 -3.60
CA LEU A 400 29.36 9.17 -3.30
C LEU A 400 27.96 8.62 -3.69
N MET A 401 27.87 7.77 -4.72
CA MET A 401 26.60 7.13 -5.11
C MET A 401 26.01 6.31 -3.96
N ASP A 402 26.83 5.52 -3.27
CA ASP A 402 26.41 4.71 -2.11
C ASP A 402 25.82 5.60 -1.00
N CYS A 403 26.40 6.80 -0.82
CA CYS A 403 25.98 7.72 0.22
C CYS A 403 24.65 8.44 -0.08
N ILE A 404 24.40 8.81 -1.35
CA ILE A 404 23.23 9.61 -1.74
C ILE A 404 22.06 8.79 -2.28
N ASN A 405 22.25 7.49 -2.56
CA ASN A 405 21.27 6.65 -3.24
C ASN A 405 19.86 6.74 -2.59
N SER A 406 19.79 6.75 -1.26
CA SER A 406 18.53 6.88 -0.54
C SER A 406 17.76 8.15 -0.90
N GLY A 407 18.41 9.31 -0.94
CA GLY A 407 17.77 10.58 -1.29
C GLY A 407 17.49 10.74 -2.78
N VAL A 408 18.24 10.04 -3.64
CA VAL A 408 17.99 9.99 -5.09
C VAL A 408 16.74 9.17 -5.37
N MET A 409 16.63 7.98 -4.78
CA MET A 409 15.49 7.07 -4.97
C MET A 409 14.24 7.52 -4.20
N ASN A 410 14.41 8.26 -3.11
CA ASN A 410 13.33 8.77 -2.27
C ASN A 410 13.39 10.30 -2.20
N LEU A 411 12.89 10.95 -3.25
CA LEU A 411 12.95 12.40 -3.42
C LEU A 411 12.23 13.20 -2.32
N ASP A 412 11.39 12.56 -1.53
CA ASP A 412 10.70 13.14 -0.38
C ASP A 412 11.45 12.99 0.95
N SER A 413 12.67 12.46 0.96
CA SER A 413 13.54 12.42 2.15
C SER A 413 13.86 13.83 2.68
N GLY A 414 13.86 14.00 4.01
CA GLY A 414 14.26 15.27 4.64
C GLY A 414 15.77 15.52 4.59
N VAL A 415 16.59 14.48 4.80
CA VAL A 415 18.06 14.57 4.79
C VAL A 415 18.62 14.02 3.49
N GLY A 416 18.34 12.75 3.16
CA GLY A 416 18.64 12.15 1.86
C GLY A 416 20.09 11.69 1.64
N ILE A 417 20.92 11.63 2.68
CA ILE A 417 22.30 11.12 2.60
C ILE A 417 22.64 10.29 3.84
N TYR A 418 23.35 9.19 3.62
CA TYR A 418 23.86 8.26 4.63
C TYR A 418 25.35 8.02 4.37
N ALA A 419 26.15 7.80 5.41
CA ALA A 419 27.56 7.45 5.23
C ALA A 419 27.68 5.97 4.83
N ALA A 420 28.59 5.62 3.93
CA ALA A 420 28.79 4.21 3.57
C ALA A 420 29.82 3.51 4.47
N ASP A 421 30.66 4.29 5.15
CA ASP A 421 31.63 3.85 6.16
C ASP A 421 32.03 5.07 7.02
N PRO A 422 32.81 4.89 8.10
CA PRO A 422 33.33 6.00 8.89
C PRO A 422 34.13 7.03 8.09
N GLU A 423 34.91 6.59 7.09
CA GLU A 423 35.78 7.46 6.28
C GLU A 423 34.99 8.38 5.34
N SER A 424 33.75 8.03 5.01
CA SER A 424 32.83 8.81 4.17
C SER A 424 32.66 10.24 4.68
N TYR A 425 32.66 10.44 6.00
CA TYR A 425 32.57 11.76 6.64
C TYR A 425 33.79 12.65 6.37
N THR A 426 34.92 12.06 5.97
CA THR A 426 36.14 12.79 5.59
C THR A 426 36.29 12.89 4.08
N VAL A 427 36.16 11.76 3.36
CA VAL A 427 36.35 11.72 1.89
C VAL A 427 35.31 12.57 1.16
N PHE A 428 34.06 12.55 1.63
CA PHE A 428 32.93 13.28 1.07
C PHE A 428 32.51 14.49 1.94
N ALA A 429 33.42 15.06 2.73
CA ALA A 429 33.14 16.17 3.62
C ALA A 429 32.50 17.39 2.92
N ASP A 430 32.82 17.65 1.64
CA ASP A 430 32.26 18.75 0.84
C ASP A 430 30.72 18.71 0.76
N ILE A 431 30.08 17.54 0.94
CA ILE A 431 28.61 17.42 1.07
C ILE A 431 28.16 17.09 2.49
N PHE A 432 28.88 16.25 3.23
CA PHE A 432 28.47 15.86 4.58
C PHE A 432 28.52 17.02 5.57
N ASP A 433 29.61 17.78 5.61
CA ASP A 433 29.77 18.88 6.58
C ASP A 433 28.65 19.93 6.47
N PRO A 434 28.29 20.46 5.28
CA PRO A 434 27.19 21.41 5.20
C PRO A 434 25.83 20.78 5.51
N VAL A 435 25.59 19.51 5.15
CA VAL A 435 24.36 18.79 5.55
C VAL A 435 24.27 18.65 7.07
N ILE A 436 25.36 18.24 7.73
CA ILE A 436 25.47 18.08 9.18
C ILE A 436 25.22 19.41 9.86
N LYS A 437 25.90 20.48 9.42
CA LYS A 437 25.72 21.82 9.99
C LYS A 437 24.28 22.29 9.89
N ASP A 438 23.66 22.15 8.71
CA ASP A 438 22.26 22.55 8.50
C ASP A 438 21.29 21.76 9.38
N TYR A 439 21.42 20.43 9.40
CA TYR A 439 20.55 19.57 10.21
C TYR A 439 20.65 19.87 11.71
N HIS A 440 21.88 20.03 12.22
CA HIS A 440 22.14 20.34 13.63
C HIS A 440 21.99 21.84 13.97
N ASN A 441 21.47 22.65 13.04
CA ASN A 441 21.23 24.09 13.18
C ASN A 441 22.49 24.90 13.57
N MET A 442 23.63 24.48 13.04
CA MET A 442 24.92 25.16 13.16
C MET A 442 25.09 26.16 12.03
N LYS A 443 25.76 27.27 12.29
CA LYS A 443 26.11 28.23 11.24
C LYS A 443 27.20 27.63 10.35
N PRO A 444 27.27 28.03 9.06
CA PRO A 444 28.33 27.57 8.17
C PRO A 444 29.75 27.83 8.72
N SER A 445 29.94 28.92 9.46
CA SER A 445 31.20 29.30 10.12
C SER A 445 31.53 28.50 11.37
N ASP A 446 30.56 27.80 11.96
CA ASP A 446 30.78 27.07 13.22
C ASP A 446 31.73 25.90 12.98
N THR A 447 32.60 25.64 13.96
CA THR A 447 33.44 24.44 13.96
C THR A 447 32.56 23.22 14.23
N LEU A 448 32.90 22.09 13.60
CA LEU A 448 32.24 20.83 13.92
C LEU A 448 32.74 20.24 15.24
N ALA A 449 33.94 20.61 15.71
CA ALA A 449 34.60 20.09 16.92
C ALA A 449 33.63 19.63 18.02
N HIS A 450 33.65 18.34 18.30
CA HIS A 450 32.78 17.71 19.29
C HIS A 450 33.51 17.59 20.64
N PRO A 451 32.81 17.79 21.78
CA PRO A 451 33.42 17.58 23.09
C PRO A 451 33.99 16.18 23.29
N ALA A 452 34.89 16.05 24.28
CA ALA A 452 35.35 14.75 24.74
C ALA A 452 34.18 13.89 25.22
N PHE A 453 34.32 12.58 25.08
CA PHE A 453 33.34 11.62 25.59
C PHE A 453 33.24 11.73 27.12
N ASP A 454 32.04 12.06 27.63
CA ASP A 454 31.85 12.31 29.05
C ASP A 454 30.46 11.83 29.52
N LEU A 455 30.47 10.80 30.35
CA LEU A 455 29.27 10.19 30.93
C LEU A 455 28.88 10.78 32.29
N GLY A 456 29.71 11.65 32.88
CA GLY A 456 29.54 12.20 34.22
C GLY A 456 29.87 11.22 35.36
N ASP A 457 29.70 11.70 36.60
CA ASP A 457 29.83 10.87 37.81
C ASP A 457 28.55 10.05 38.04
N ILE A 458 28.63 8.76 37.73
CA ILE A 458 27.49 7.84 37.77
C ILE A 458 27.07 7.44 39.20
N GLU A 459 27.91 7.68 40.19
CA GLU A 459 27.58 7.44 41.60
C GLU A 459 26.82 8.62 42.21
N ASN A 460 26.99 9.83 41.64
CA ASN A 460 26.36 11.06 42.12
C ASN A 460 25.60 11.78 40.99
N LEU A 461 24.69 11.06 40.32
CA LEU A 461 23.88 11.61 39.23
C LEU A 461 22.90 12.67 39.74
N PRO A 462 22.83 13.87 39.12
CA PRO A 462 21.94 14.95 39.55
C PRO A 462 20.50 14.78 39.01
N PHE A 463 19.99 13.55 38.96
CA PHE A 463 18.72 13.20 38.32
C PHE A 463 17.77 12.48 39.29
N PRO A 464 17.23 13.17 40.32
CA PRO A 464 16.14 12.59 41.10
C PRO A 464 14.92 12.33 40.20
N ASP A 465 14.07 11.37 40.58
CA ASP A 465 12.91 10.97 39.79
C ASP A 465 12.06 12.19 39.37
N LEU A 466 11.82 12.30 38.06
CA LEU A 466 11.09 13.40 37.45
C LEU A 466 9.61 13.41 37.85
N ASP A 467 9.06 12.25 38.18
CA ASP A 467 7.64 12.09 38.54
C ASP A 467 7.46 10.99 39.60
N PRO A 468 7.87 11.25 40.86
CA PRO A 468 7.82 10.25 41.93
C PRO A 468 6.42 9.71 42.24
N GLU A 469 5.38 10.52 41.97
CA GLU A 469 3.98 10.14 42.17
C GLU A 469 3.41 9.30 41.01
N GLY A 470 4.11 9.24 39.87
CA GLY A 470 3.74 8.43 38.70
C GLY A 470 2.48 8.90 37.95
N GLU A 471 2.12 10.19 38.07
CA GLU A 471 0.88 10.73 37.52
C GLU A 471 0.99 11.06 36.02
N LEU A 472 2.16 11.53 35.57
CA LEU A 472 2.39 12.10 34.25
C LEU A 472 3.27 11.21 33.38
N ILE A 473 4.43 10.75 33.88
CA ILE A 473 5.39 9.97 33.10
C ILE A 473 5.00 8.49 33.10
N VAL A 474 4.75 7.96 31.90
CA VAL A 474 4.44 6.54 31.67
C VAL A 474 5.71 5.69 31.68
N SER A 475 6.76 6.17 31.01
CA SER A 475 8.03 5.46 30.88
C SER A 475 9.17 6.39 30.51
N THR A 476 10.37 6.00 30.92
CA THR A 476 11.63 6.68 30.59
C THR A 476 12.51 5.74 29.78
N ARG A 477 13.18 6.26 28.74
CA ARG A 477 14.02 5.50 27.83
C ARG A 477 15.20 6.33 27.36
N ILE A 478 16.40 5.75 27.39
CA ILE A 478 17.60 6.34 26.81
C ILE A 478 18.23 5.34 25.84
N ARG A 479 18.64 5.82 24.66
CA ARG A 479 19.40 5.02 23.69
C ARG A 479 20.64 5.75 23.19
N VAL A 480 21.62 4.96 22.75
CA VAL A 480 22.76 5.41 21.94
C VAL A 480 22.93 4.52 20.71
N GLY A 481 23.45 5.07 19.63
CA GLY A 481 23.96 4.34 18.47
C GLY A 481 25.46 4.13 18.61
N ARG A 482 25.96 2.97 18.24
CA ARG A 482 27.40 2.69 18.19
C ARG A 482 27.74 1.89 16.95
N SER A 483 28.91 2.20 16.40
CA SER A 483 29.47 1.54 15.24
C SER A 483 30.83 1.00 15.59
N HIS A 484 31.09 -0.27 15.27
CA HIS A 484 32.44 -0.83 15.33
C HIS A 484 33.41 -0.09 14.41
N SER A 485 34.63 0.15 14.90
CA SER A 485 35.70 0.83 14.17
C SER A 485 36.28 0.05 13.00
N GLU A 486 36.13 -1.28 13.00
CA GLU A 486 36.76 -2.15 12.00
C GLU A 486 35.87 -2.44 10.78
N TYR A 487 34.59 -2.04 10.82
CA TYR A 487 33.60 -2.41 9.83
C TYR A 487 32.99 -1.20 9.14
N ALA A 488 32.71 -1.33 7.84
CA ALA A 488 31.94 -0.36 7.08
C ALA A 488 30.45 -0.34 7.47
N PHE A 489 29.71 0.68 7.03
CA PHE A 489 28.26 0.77 7.22
C PHE A 489 27.51 -0.04 6.14
N PRO A 490 26.17 -0.21 6.27
CA PRO A 490 25.41 -1.15 5.45
C PRO A 490 25.58 -1.10 3.91
N PRO A 491 25.79 0.05 3.24
CA PRO A 491 25.91 0.08 1.78
C PRO A 491 27.04 -0.80 1.23
N VAL A 492 28.19 -0.83 1.92
CA VAL A 492 29.39 -1.57 1.48
C VAL A 492 29.86 -2.61 2.50
N LEU A 493 29.13 -2.80 3.60
CA LEU A 493 29.37 -3.89 4.55
C LEU A 493 29.06 -5.24 3.89
N THR A 494 30.07 -6.10 3.78
CA THR A 494 29.92 -7.42 3.18
C THR A 494 29.09 -8.35 4.07
N ALA A 495 28.43 -9.34 3.47
CA ALA A 495 27.68 -10.35 4.21
C ALA A 495 28.57 -11.13 5.20
N GLU A 496 29.83 -11.41 4.82
CA GLU A 496 30.80 -12.08 5.68
C GLU A 496 31.20 -11.22 6.88
N ASP A 497 31.52 -9.96 6.66
CA ASP A 497 31.86 -9.03 7.73
C ASP A 497 30.68 -8.78 8.67
N ARG A 498 29.45 -8.77 8.13
CA ARG A 498 28.23 -8.66 8.94
C ARG A 498 28.08 -9.83 9.91
N VAL A 499 28.38 -11.06 9.47
CA VAL A 499 28.36 -12.26 10.33
C VAL A 499 29.48 -12.18 11.37
N LYS A 500 30.72 -11.85 10.98
CA LYS A 500 31.84 -11.69 11.92
C LYS A 500 31.57 -10.62 12.97
N MET A 501 30.96 -9.51 12.56
CA MET A 501 30.56 -8.43 13.44
C MET A 501 29.44 -8.87 14.40
N GLU A 502 28.44 -9.63 13.92
CA GLU A 502 27.42 -10.24 14.78
C GLU A 502 28.09 -11.14 15.83
N GLU A 503 28.94 -12.08 15.42
CA GLU A 503 29.64 -13.00 16.33
C GLU A 503 30.43 -12.25 17.43
N LYS A 504 31.22 -11.25 17.03
CA LYS A 504 31.99 -10.39 17.96
C LYS A 504 31.06 -9.64 18.92
N THR A 505 29.96 -9.09 18.41
CA THR A 505 28.97 -8.34 19.21
C THR A 505 28.27 -9.26 20.21
N VAL A 506 27.83 -10.44 19.77
CA VAL A 506 27.15 -11.43 20.61
C VAL A 506 28.09 -11.97 21.69
N ALA A 507 29.37 -12.19 21.37
CA ALA A 507 30.36 -12.58 22.36
C ALA A 507 30.52 -11.51 23.47
N ALA A 508 30.54 -10.22 23.11
CA ALA A 508 30.57 -9.13 24.08
C ALA A 508 29.27 -9.06 24.91
N LEU A 509 28.11 -9.18 24.26
CA LEU A 509 26.81 -9.15 24.94
C LEU A 509 26.65 -10.31 25.92
N ASN A 510 27.08 -11.53 25.56
CA ASN A 510 27.03 -12.69 26.44
C ASN A 510 28.01 -12.61 27.62
N SER A 511 28.94 -11.63 27.62
CA SER A 511 29.84 -11.37 28.75
C SER A 511 29.24 -10.40 29.78
N LEU A 512 28.09 -9.77 29.48
CA LEU A 512 27.40 -8.88 30.40
C LEU A 512 26.86 -9.66 31.61
N THR A 513 26.95 -9.04 32.79
CA THR A 513 26.57 -9.67 34.06
C THR A 513 25.57 -8.83 34.85
N GLY A 514 25.09 -9.35 35.98
CA GLY A 514 24.19 -8.62 36.87
C GLY A 514 22.87 -8.23 36.18
N GLU A 515 22.44 -6.98 36.34
CA GLU A 515 21.19 -6.49 35.74
C GLU A 515 21.22 -6.43 34.20
N LEU A 516 22.40 -6.53 33.57
CA LEU A 516 22.55 -6.47 32.12
C LEU A 516 22.55 -7.87 31.46
N GLN A 517 22.62 -8.93 32.25
CA GLN A 517 22.63 -10.30 31.75
C GLN A 517 21.30 -10.63 31.04
N GLY A 518 21.40 -11.25 29.87
CA GLY A 518 20.28 -11.46 28.97
C GLY A 518 20.59 -12.48 27.89
N THR A 519 19.71 -12.54 26.90
CA THR A 519 19.76 -13.54 25.82
C THR A 519 19.73 -12.85 24.48
N TYR A 520 20.59 -13.30 23.56
CA TYR A 520 20.55 -12.89 22.15
C TYR A 520 19.60 -13.75 21.34
N HIS A 521 18.76 -13.11 20.53
CA HIS A 521 17.79 -13.73 19.65
C HIS A 521 18.07 -13.30 18.20
N PRO A 522 18.67 -14.17 17.36
CA PRO A 522 18.87 -13.86 15.95
C PRO A 522 17.53 -13.78 15.22
N LEU A 523 17.39 -12.83 14.29
CA LEU A 523 16.21 -12.75 13.42
C LEU A 523 16.15 -13.95 12.47
N LYS A 524 17.31 -14.42 12.01
CA LYS A 524 17.40 -15.62 11.17
C LYS A 524 16.93 -16.85 11.97
N GLY A 525 15.84 -17.47 11.50
CA GLY A 525 15.26 -18.64 12.16
C GLY A 525 14.34 -18.32 13.35
N MET A 526 14.05 -17.04 13.61
CA MET A 526 13.09 -16.64 14.64
C MET A 526 11.67 -17.12 14.30
N THR A 527 11.00 -17.79 15.23
CA THR A 527 9.64 -18.30 15.01
C THR A 527 8.61 -17.18 14.96
N LYS A 528 7.45 -17.44 14.34
CA LYS A 528 6.37 -16.45 14.22
C LYS A 528 5.83 -16.03 15.59
N GLU A 529 5.73 -16.97 16.53
CA GLU A 529 5.29 -16.71 17.90
C GLU A 529 6.23 -15.74 18.62
N MET A 530 7.56 -15.92 18.45
CA MET A 530 8.55 -14.99 19.01
C MET A 530 8.48 -13.62 18.33
N GLN A 531 8.31 -13.57 17.00
CA GLN A 531 8.13 -12.30 16.28
C GLN A 531 6.90 -11.54 16.78
N ASP A 532 5.78 -12.24 16.97
CA ASP A 532 4.53 -11.63 17.43
C ASP A 532 4.68 -11.12 18.87
N GLN A 533 5.36 -11.89 19.75
CA GLN A 533 5.66 -11.46 21.11
C GLN A 533 6.57 -10.22 21.14
N LEU A 534 7.68 -10.22 20.37
CA LEU A 534 8.59 -9.08 20.31
C LEU A 534 7.94 -7.86 19.65
N THR A 535 6.98 -8.06 18.74
CA THR A 535 6.16 -6.97 18.19
C THR A 535 5.26 -6.37 19.26
N ALA A 536 4.59 -7.22 20.06
CA ALA A 536 3.74 -6.77 21.16
C ALA A 536 4.53 -6.05 22.27
N ASP A 537 5.79 -6.44 22.49
CA ASP A 537 6.71 -5.77 23.41
C ASP A 537 7.33 -4.49 22.83
N HIS A 538 7.08 -4.17 21.55
CA HIS A 538 7.72 -3.09 20.79
C HIS A 538 9.26 -3.23 20.68
N PHE A 539 9.75 -4.47 20.66
CA PHE A 539 11.18 -4.81 20.59
C PHE A 539 11.64 -5.20 19.19
N LEU A 540 10.73 -5.72 18.35
CA LEU A 540 11.05 -6.16 17.00
C LEU A 540 11.23 -4.97 16.04
N PHE A 541 12.29 -5.00 15.24
CA PHE A 541 12.49 -4.11 14.09
C PHE A 541 12.29 -4.89 12.77
N ASN A 542 11.99 -4.17 11.68
CA ASN A 542 11.65 -4.75 10.37
C ASN A 542 12.41 -4.08 9.21
N ASP A 543 12.23 -4.61 8.00
CA ASP A 543 12.90 -4.19 6.76
C ASP A 543 12.01 -3.33 5.83
N HIS A 544 10.99 -2.66 6.37
CA HIS A 544 10.00 -1.95 5.56
C HIS A 544 10.35 -0.48 5.29
N ASP A 545 11.35 0.11 5.96
CA ASP A 545 11.74 1.50 5.71
C ASP A 545 12.43 1.63 4.34
N ARG A 546 11.73 2.25 3.38
CA ARG A 546 12.25 2.42 2.02
C ARG A 546 13.48 3.34 1.93
N PHE A 547 13.68 4.25 2.89
CA PHE A 547 14.87 5.09 2.94
C PHE A 547 16.08 4.25 3.34
N LEU A 548 15.96 3.44 4.38
CA LEU A 548 17.03 2.50 4.79
C LEU A 548 17.28 1.43 3.74
N LYS A 549 16.23 0.90 3.10
CA LYS A 549 16.34 -0.07 2.01
C LYS A 549 17.15 0.50 0.84
N ALA A 550 16.82 1.71 0.38
CA ALA A 550 17.57 2.38 -0.68
C ALA A 550 18.99 2.79 -0.25
N ALA A 551 19.22 2.99 1.06
CA ALA A 551 20.55 3.18 1.61
C ALA A 551 21.32 1.86 1.83
N GLY A 552 20.78 0.69 1.47
CA GLY A 552 21.46 -0.61 1.69
C GLY A 552 21.38 -1.16 3.12
N GLY A 553 20.60 -0.54 4.02
CA GLY A 553 20.40 -0.98 5.41
C GLY A 553 19.93 -2.45 5.53
N TYR A 554 19.17 -2.91 4.54
CA TYR A 554 18.57 -4.25 4.52
C TYR A 554 19.24 -5.23 3.55
N ASN A 555 20.46 -4.93 3.08
CA ASN A 555 21.23 -5.89 2.28
C ASN A 555 21.40 -7.22 3.05
N ASP A 556 21.17 -8.35 2.38
CA ASP A 556 21.27 -9.71 2.95
C ASP A 556 20.31 -10.02 4.12
N TRP A 557 19.19 -9.30 4.23
CA TRP A 557 18.22 -9.51 5.30
C TRP A 557 17.72 -10.97 5.40
N PRO A 558 17.58 -11.56 6.62
CA PRO A 558 17.86 -11.00 7.95
C PRO A 558 19.25 -11.40 8.51
N THR A 559 20.21 -11.74 7.65
CA THR A 559 21.53 -12.29 8.06
C THR A 559 22.29 -11.33 8.95
N GLY A 560 22.84 -11.79 10.08
CA GLY A 560 23.65 -10.95 10.96
C GLY A 560 22.85 -10.02 11.87
N ARG A 561 21.51 -10.13 11.90
CA ARG A 561 20.63 -9.26 12.69
C ARG A 561 20.03 -10.00 13.86
N GLY A 562 19.90 -9.31 14.99
CA GLY A 562 19.28 -9.87 16.18
C GLY A 562 18.99 -8.85 17.26
N ILE A 563 18.38 -9.36 18.33
CA ILE A 563 17.92 -8.57 19.47
C ILE A 563 18.42 -9.25 20.73
N TYR A 564 19.14 -8.50 21.58
CA TYR A 564 19.51 -8.93 22.92
C TYR A 564 18.68 -8.21 23.97
N PHE A 565 18.13 -8.90 24.96
CA PHE A 565 17.51 -8.27 26.12
C PHE A 565 17.68 -9.08 27.40
N ASN A 566 17.65 -8.38 28.53
CA ASN A 566 17.64 -9.00 29.85
C ASN A 566 16.25 -9.49 30.26
N SER A 567 16.17 -10.30 31.33
CA SER A 567 14.91 -10.88 31.81
C SER A 567 13.86 -9.84 32.18
N GLU A 568 14.30 -8.71 32.74
CA GLU A 568 13.44 -7.60 33.16
C GLU A 568 12.97 -6.73 31.99
N LYS A 569 13.44 -7.00 30.76
CA LYS A 569 13.09 -6.25 29.54
C LYS A 569 13.34 -4.74 29.67
N ASN A 570 14.30 -4.35 30.52
CA ASN A 570 14.64 -2.97 30.85
C ASN A 570 16.01 -2.55 30.28
N PHE A 571 16.71 -3.49 29.63
CA PHE A 571 17.91 -3.31 28.84
C PHE A 571 17.82 -4.13 27.54
N LEU A 572 18.09 -3.50 26.41
CA LEU A 572 17.90 -4.06 25.06
C LEU A 572 19.02 -3.58 24.13
N VAL A 573 19.51 -4.43 23.25
CA VAL A 573 20.44 -4.07 22.17
C VAL A 573 19.92 -4.61 20.85
N TRP A 574 19.71 -3.71 19.87
CA TRP A 574 19.52 -4.13 18.48
C TRP A 574 20.88 -4.23 17.78
N VAL A 575 21.09 -5.33 17.08
CA VAL A 575 22.32 -5.62 16.34
C VAL A 575 22.01 -5.55 14.84
N ASN A 576 22.76 -4.71 14.12
CA ASN A 576 22.71 -4.54 12.65
C ASN A 576 21.35 -4.09 12.06
N GLU A 577 20.64 -3.21 12.76
CA GLU A 577 19.39 -2.59 12.27
C GLU A 577 19.70 -1.40 11.33
N GLU A 578 19.81 -0.18 11.85
CA GLU A 578 20.30 1.00 11.12
C GLU A 578 21.81 1.20 11.36
N ASP A 579 22.20 1.24 12.64
CA ASP A 579 23.59 1.25 13.09
C ASP A 579 24.02 -0.16 13.50
N HIS A 580 25.32 -0.40 13.69
CA HIS A 580 25.80 -1.73 14.12
C HIS A 580 25.21 -2.14 15.48
N LEU A 581 25.14 -1.20 16.42
CA LEU A 581 24.47 -1.37 17.70
C LEU A 581 23.56 -0.19 18.01
N ARG A 582 22.36 -0.51 18.51
CA ARG A 582 21.50 0.44 19.22
C ARG A 582 21.29 -0.06 20.64
N ILE A 583 21.98 0.56 21.59
CA ILE A 583 22.00 0.17 23.00
C ILE A 583 20.93 0.99 23.73
N ILE A 584 20.01 0.32 24.43
CA ILE A 584 18.79 0.90 24.97
C ILE A 584 18.63 0.49 26.43
N SER A 585 18.34 1.47 27.28
CA SER A 585 17.89 1.28 28.65
C SER A 585 16.53 1.96 28.80
N MET A 586 15.57 1.30 29.45
CA MET A 586 14.23 1.83 29.67
C MET A 586 13.53 1.21 30.86
N GLN A 587 12.55 1.90 31.44
CA GLN A 587 11.64 1.36 32.45
C GLN A 587 10.36 2.21 32.54
N LYS A 588 9.37 1.73 33.31
CA LYS A 588 8.18 2.52 33.66
C LYS A 588 8.54 3.63 34.67
N GLY A 589 7.77 4.72 34.66
CA GLY A 589 7.99 5.87 35.56
C GLY A 589 9.07 6.84 35.09
N GLY A 590 9.37 7.84 35.95
CA GLY A 590 10.21 9.01 35.66
C GLY A 590 11.67 8.94 36.10
N ASP A 591 12.12 7.81 36.64
CA ASP A 591 13.48 7.64 37.17
C ASP A 591 14.54 7.54 36.05
N LEU A 592 14.92 8.71 35.53
CA LEU A 592 15.97 8.87 34.53
C LEU A 592 17.34 8.47 35.06
N GLY A 593 17.60 8.66 36.36
CA GLY A 593 18.88 8.36 36.98
C GLY A 593 19.22 6.88 36.89
N THR A 594 18.29 6.01 37.28
CA THR A 594 18.46 4.55 37.20
C THR A 594 18.59 4.08 35.74
N VAL A 595 17.75 4.60 34.83
CA VAL A 595 17.82 4.27 33.40
C VAL A 595 19.17 4.64 32.80
N TYR A 596 19.68 5.83 33.13
CA TYR A 596 20.97 6.32 32.63
C TYR A 596 22.14 5.53 33.22
N LYS A 597 22.13 5.25 34.53
CA LYS A 597 23.17 4.43 35.18
C LYS A 597 23.31 3.07 34.50
N ARG A 598 22.19 2.36 34.29
CA ARG A 598 22.16 1.07 33.58
C ARG A 598 22.74 1.16 32.16
N LEU A 599 22.38 2.20 31.40
CA LEU A 599 22.93 2.43 30.07
C LEU A 599 24.45 2.66 30.11
N VAL A 600 24.92 3.49 31.03
CA VAL A 600 26.35 3.81 31.16
C VAL A 600 27.15 2.57 31.56
N THR A 601 26.66 1.76 32.50
CA THR A 601 27.29 0.48 32.86
C THR A 601 27.47 -0.40 31.64
N ALA A 602 26.42 -0.55 30.82
CA ALA A 602 26.48 -1.34 29.60
C ALA A 602 27.48 -0.78 28.57
N ILE A 603 27.50 0.54 28.37
CA ILE A 603 28.46 1.18 27.44
C ILE A 603 29.90 0.94 27.90
N LYS A 604 30.18 1.01 29.20
CA LYS A 604 31.52 0.75 29.76
C LYS A 604 31.93 -0.71 29.56
N GLU A 605 31.09 -1.66 29.95
CA GLU A 605 31.38 -3.10 29.80
C GLU A 605 31.56 -3.51 28.33
N LEU A 606 30.69 -3.02 27.44
CA LEU A 606 30.84 -3.29 26.00
C LEU A 606 32.09 -2.61 25.42
N GLY A 607 32.43 -1.40 25.88
CA GLY A 607 33.62 -0.66 25.44
C GLY A 607 34.95 -1.32 25.84
N GLU A 608 34.96 -2.21 26.83
CA GLU A 608 36.14 -3.03 27.15
C GLU A 608 36.38 -4.16 26.14
N LYS A 609 35.34 -4.55 25.38
CA LYS A 609 35.38 -5.66 24.42
C LYS A 609 35.32 -5.20 22.96
N LEU A 610 34.69 -4.06 22.72
CA LEU A 610 34.40 -3.51 21.40
C LEU A 610 35.04 -2.13 21.25
N THR A 611 35.62 -1.87 20.07
CA THR A 611 36.16 -0.54 19.74
C THR A 611 35.18 0.20 18.85
N PHE A 612 34.69 1.34 19.31
CA PHE A 612 33.69 2.13 18.59
C PHE A 612 34.29 3.28 17.79
N SER A 613 33.74 3.53 16.60
CA SER A 613 34.10 4.63 15.71
C SER A 613 33.78 5.98 16.33
N ARG A 614 34.80 6.80 16.60
CA ARG A 614 34.66 8.17 17.09
C ARG A 614 35.64 9.09 16.36
N ASP A 615 35.17 10.28 16.01
CA ASP A 615 35.92 11.36 15.38
C ASP A 615 35.87 12.62 16.27
N ASP A 616 36.95 13.39 16.32
CA ASP A 616 37.01 14.57 17.20
C ASP A 616 36.14 15.74 16.71
N ARG A 617 35.79 15.77 15.42
CA ARG A 617 34.83 16.73 14.86
C ARG A 617 33.40 16.24 15.04
N LEU A 618 33.12 14.95 14.92
CA LEU A 618 31.74 14.47 14.80
C LEU A 618 31.26 13.63 15.99
N GLY A 619 32.10 13.36 16.98
CA GLY A 619 31.79 12.43 18.07
C GLY A 619 31.69 10.99 17.54
N PHE A 620 30.81 10.18 18.12
CA PHE A 620 30.61 8.82 17.63
C PHE A 620 29.96 8.84 16.23
N LEU A 621 30.52 8.01 15.34
CA LEU A 621 30.09 7.93 13.95
C LEU A 621 28.97 6.90 13.78
N THR A 622 27.93 7.31 13.08
CA THR A 622 26.72 6.51 12.80
C THR A 622 26.46 6.46 11.30
N PHE A 623 25.63 5.50 10.88
CA PHE A 623 25.23 5.35 9.49
C PHE A 623 24.52 6.62 8.97
N CYS A 624 23.62 7.17 9.79
CA CYS A 624 22.89 8.41 9.48
C CYS A 624 23.57 9.65 10.11
N PRO A 625 23.82 10.74 9.36
CA PRO A 625 24.45 11.96 9.88
C PRO A 625 23.59 12.69 10.94
N SER A 626 22.29 12.40 11.00
CA SER A 626 21.40 12.95 12.02
C SER A 626 21.69 12.43 13.43
N ASN A 627 22.34 11.27 13.53
CA ASN A 627 22.58 10.55 14.79
C ASN A 627 24.04 10.68 15.29
N LEU A 628 24.84 11.59 14.72
CA LEU A 628 26.23 11.86 15.15
C LEU A 628 26.34 12.50 16.55
N GLY A 629 27.57 12.65 17.03
CA GLY A 629 27.91 13.29 18.30
C GLY A 629 27.85 12.30 19.45
N THR A 630 27.02 12.59 20.45
CA THR A 630 26.74 11.66 21.56
C THR A 630 25.97 10.42 21.07
N THR A 631 25.25 10.56 19.93
CA THR A 631 24.19 9.67 19.43
C THR A 631 23.01 9.51 20.38
N LEU A 632 23.07 10.15 21.55
CA LEU A 632 22.22 9.90 22.68
C LEU A 632 20.84 10.51 22.45
N ARG A 633 19.82 9.69 22.67
CA ARG A 633 18.44 10.13 22.75
C ARG A 633 17.84 9.65 24.07
N ALA A 634 17.73 10.56 25.02
CA ALA A 634 16.95 10.40 26.24
C ALA A 634 15.52 10.89 25.97
N SER A 635 14.54 10.11 26.41
CA SER A 635 13.12 10.34 26.14
C SER A 635 12.22 9.91 27.29
N VAL A 636 11.09 10.60 27.45
CA VAL A 636 9.97 10.17 28.29
C VAL A 636 8.69 10.09 27.47
N HIS A 637 7.86 9.09 27.77
CA HIS A 637 6.45 9.13 27.42
C HIS A 637 5.71 9.83 28.54
N ILE A 638 5.15 11.01 28.26
CA ILE A 638 4.55 11.87 29.28
C ILE A 638 3.13 12.32 28.86
N LYS A 639 2.20 12.27 29.82
CA LYS A 639 0.82 12.76 29.70
C LYS A 639 0.81 14.26 29.97
N ILE A 640 0.55 15.06 28.94
CA ILE A 640 0.52 16.52 29.03
C ILE A 640 -0.65 17.13 28.24
N PRO A 641 -1.90 16.71 28.53
CA PRO A 641 -3.07 17.12 27.75
C PRO A 641 -3.30 18.64 27.72
N HIS A 642 -2.95 19.37 28.79
CA HIS A 642 -3.19 20.81 28.84
C HIS A 642 -2.14 21.60 28.04
N LEU A 643 -0.86 21.25 28.20
CA LEU A 643 0.23 21.89 27.47
C LEU A 643 0.18 21.54 25.98
N ALA A 644 -0.13 20.29 25.64
CA ALA A 644 -0.23 19.84 24.26
C ALA A 644 -1.41 20.49 23.49
N ALA A 645 -2.46 20.95 24.19
CA ALA A 645 -3.56 21.67 23.58
C ALA A 645 -3.17 23.08 23.09
N LYS A 646 -2.01 23.60 23.49
CA LYS A 646 -1.53 24.91 23.03
C LYS A 646 -1.06 24.84 21.58
N LYS A 647 -1.47 25.82 20.77
CA LYS A 647 -1.05 25.96 19.36
C LYS A 647 0.47 26.07 19.17
N ASP A 648 1.19 26.59 20.17
CA ASP A 648 2.64 26.80 20.14
C ASP A 648 3.44 25.70 20.87
N PHE A 649 2.83 24.58 21.26
CA PHE A 649 3.46 23.50 22.01
C PHE A 649 4.82 23.05 21.46
N LYS A 650 4.91 22.73 20.16
CA LYS A 650 6.17 22.31 19.53
C LYS A 650 7.25 23.40 19.59
N ASN A 651 6.86 24.68 19.54
CA ASN A 651 7.79 25.79 19.69
C ASN A 651 8.27 25.93 21.15
N ILE A 652 7.41 25.66 22.13
CA ILE A 652 7.79 25.60 23.55
C ILE A 652 8.85 24.51 23.74
N CYS A 653 8.60 23.29 23.27
CA CYS A 653 9.60 22.20 23.33
C CYS A 653 10.92 22.61 22.67
N SER A 654 10.87 23.20 21.47
CA SER A 654 12.10 23.61 20.78
C SER A 654 12.89 24.68 21.52
N LYS A 655 12.23 25.61 22.25
CA LYS A 655 12.91 26.59 23.11
C LYS A 655 13.59 25.95 24.32
N LEU A 656 13.02 24.86 24.82
CA LEU A 656 13.61 24.01 25.85
C LEU A 656 14.67 23.03 25.30
N LYS A 657 15.06 23.16 24.02
CA LYS A 657 15.99 22.25 23.32
C LYS A 657 15.47 20.80 23.25
N LEU A 658 14.15 20.61 23.33
CA LEU A 658 13.45 19.34 23.23
C LEU A 658 12.76 19.16 21.87
N GLN A 659 12.45 17.91 21.54
CA GLN A 659 11.59 17.52 20.43
C GLN A 659 10.42 16.68 20.95
N ALA A 660 9.21 16.97 20.44
CA ALA A 660 7.99 16.22 20.74
C ALA A 660 7.53 15.39 19.52
N ARG A 661 7.20 14.11 19.74
CA ARG A 661 6.72 13.15 18.73
C ARG A 661 5.51 12.35 19.27
N GLY A 662 4.77 11.67 18.39
CA GLY A 662 3.81 10.65 18.81
C GLY A 662 4.52 9.45 19.43
N ILE A 663 3.74 8.58 20.11
CA ILE A 663 4.28 7.48 20.93
C ILE A 663 4.84 6.31 20.12
N ASP A 664 4.46 6.19 18.84
CA ASP A 664 4.88 5.10 17.95
C ASP A 664 6.07 5.49 17.04
N GLY A 665 6.72 6.63 17.31
CA GLY A 665 7.97 7.02 16.65
C GLY A 665 7.90 8.27 15.79
N GLU A 666 8.87 8.43 14.88
CA GLU A 666 8.97 9.58 13.99
C GLU A 666 7.78 9.55 13.00
N HIS A 667 6.99 10.63 12.97
CA HIS A 667 5.79 10.80 12.12
C HIS A 667 4.48 10.18 12.60
N THR A 668 4.38 9.73 13.85
CA THR A 668 3.11 9.22 14.42
C THR A 668 2.33 10.33 15.13
N GLU A 669 1.00 10.27 15.07
CA GLU A 669 0.14 11.19 15.81
C GLU A 669 0.10 10.82 17.30
N SER A 670 0.00 11.81 18.18
CA SER A 670 -0.20 11.57 19.60
C SER A 670 -1.65 11.14 19.87
N VAL A 671 -1.86 10.06 20.62
CA VAL A 671 -3.19 9.66 21.10
C VAL A 671 -3.35 10.09 22.56
N GLY A 672 -4.48 10.72 22.90
CA GLY A 672 -4.86 10.98 24.30
C GLY A 672 -3.98 11.98 25.06
N GLY A 673 -3.23 12.86 24.36
CA GLY A 673 -2.35 13.85 25.01
C GLY A 673 -1.03 13.27 25.56
N VAL A 674 -0.65 12.07 25.13
CA VAL A 674 0.63 11.44 25.47
C VAL A 674 1.65 11.70 24.36
N TYR A 675 2.83 12.18 24.73
CA TYR A 675 3.91 12.51 23.79
C TYR A 675 5.22 11.84 24.18
N ASP A 676 6.01 11.48 23.18
CA ASP A 676 7.45 11.21 23.33
C ASP A 676 8.21 12.54 23.30
N ILE A 677 8.76 12.92 24.45
CA ILE A 677 9.57 14.13 24.63
C ILE A 677 11.03 13.71 24.80
N SER A 678 11.91 14.26 23.96
CA SER A 678 13.33 13.89 23.94
C SER A 678 14.27 15.08 23.73
N ASN A 679 15.56 14.95 24.09
CA ASN A 679 16.56 15.93 23.71
C ASN A 679 16.64 16.06 22.19
N LYS A 680 16.68 17.29 21.69
CA LYS A 680 16.82 17.57 20.25
C LYS A 680 18.27 17.49 19.79
N ARG A 681 19.20 17.99 20.60
CA ARG A 681 20.63 18.10 20.27
C ARG A 681 21.35 16.77 20.53
N ARG A 682 22.27 16.42 19.63
CA ARG A 682 23.18 15.28 19.77
C ARG A 682 24.64 15.64 19.48
N LEU A 683 24.85 16.66 18.66
CA LEU A 683 26.17 17.19 18.32
C LEU A 683 26.46 18.50 19.08
N GLY A 684 27.72 18.70 19.48
CA GLY A 684 28.20 19.91 20.15
C GLY A 684 27.92 19.98 21.66
N LEU A 685 27.74 18.84 22.31
CA LEU A 685 27.57 18.67 23.76
C LEU A 685 27.99 17.25 24.16
N SER A 686 28.36 17.02 25.42
CA SER A 686 28.67 15.69 25.96
C SER A 686 27.41 14.87 26.24
N GLU A 687 27.55 13.57 26.49
CA GLU A 687 26.43 12.68 26.84
C GLU A 687 25.73 13.15 28.10
N ILE A 688 26.48 13.47 29.16
CA ILE A 688 25.89 13.95 30.41
C ILE A 688 25.14 15.27 30.24
N ASP A 689 25.65 16.19 29.40
CA ASP A 689 24.98 17.46 29.16
C ASP A 689 23.73 17.30 28.29
N ALA A 690 23.72 16.34 27.35
CA ALA A 690 22.50 15.99 26.61
C ALA A 690 21.40 15.45 27.53
N VAL A 691 21.77 14.63 28.52
CA VAL A 691 20.83 14.10 29.53
C VAL A 691 20.35 15.21 30.48
N LYS A 692 21.24 16.12 30.92
CA LYS A 692 20.83 17.30 31.71
C LYS A 692 19.86 18.21 30.95
N GLU A 693 20.12 18.50 29.67
CA GLU A 693 19.22 19.29 28.83
C GLU A 693 17.83 18.64 28.75
N MET A 694 17.77 17.31 28.55
CA MET A 694 16.52 16.56 28.57
C MET A 694 15.82 16.67 29.93
N TYR A 695 16.54 16.38 31.00
CA TYR A 695 16.02 16.34 32.37
C TYR A 695 15.38 17.68 32.76
N HIS A 696 16.13 18.79 32.64
CA HIS A 696 15.63 20.11 32.99
C HIS A 696 14.49 20.58 32.08
N GLY A 697 14.55 20.24 30.79
CA GLY A 697 13.45 20.54 29.87
C GLY A 697 12.15 19.82 30.26
N VAL A 698 12.23 18.55 30.67
CA VAL A 698 11.07 17.77 31.11
C VAL A 698 10.54 18.27 32.46
N GLN A 699 11.42 18.64 33.40
CA GLN A 699 10.99 19.30 34.66
C GLN A 699 10.14 20.55 34.38
N GLU A 700 10.56 21.37 33.42
CA GLU A 700 9.82 22.57 33.05
C GLU A 700 8.49 22.24 32.34
N ILE A 701 8.44 21.19 31.50
CA ILE A 701 7.20 20.70 30.91
C ILE A 701 6.20 20.25 32.00
N ILE A 702 6.66 19.48 32.99
CA ILE A 702 5.83 19.03 34.11
C ILE A 702 5.28 20.23 34.88
N ARG A 703 6.12 21.21 35.17
CA ARG A 703 5.70 22.44 35.86
C ARG A 703 4.62 23.17 35.07
N MET A 704 4.83 23.38 33.76
CA MET A 704 3.87 24.05 32.88
C MET A 704 2.54 23.29 32.78
N GLU A 705 2.58 21.95 32.71
CA GLU A 705 1.38 21.11 32.70
C GLU A 705 0.58 21.25 34.00
N LYS A 706 1.24 21.16 35.16
CA LYS A 706 0.60 21.31 36.47
C LYS A 706 0.00 22.70 36.67
N ASP A 707 0.69 23.75 36.21
CA ASP A 707 0.16 25.11 36.26
C ASP A 707 -1.08 25.27 35.39
N LEU A 708 -1.06 24.75 34.16
CA LEU A 708 -2.22 24.80 33.26
C LEU A 708 -3.41 23.99 33.80
N ALA A 709 -3.17 22.82 34.36
CA ALA A 709 -4.19 22.00 35.01
C ALA A 709 -4.83 22.73 36.20
N ALA A 710 -4.05 23.53 36.93
CA ALA A 710 -4.52 24.38 38.02
C ALA A 710 -5.14 25.73 37.55
N GLY A 711 -5.35 25.93 36.25
CA GLY A 711 -5.91 27.16 35.67
C GLY A 711 -4.96 28.37 35.68
N LYS A 712 -3.66 28.15 35.92
CA LYS A 712 -2.62 29.18 35.86
C LYS A 712 -2.06 29.28 34.44
N GLY A 713 -1.66 30.48 34.01
CA GLY A 713 -1.01 30.68 32.72
C GLY A 713 0.45 30.20 32.69
N THR A 714 1.02 29.98 31.51
CA THR A 714 2.41 29.51 31.32
C THR A 714 3.48 30.60 31.49
N LYS A 715 3.23 31.67 32.26
CA LYS A 715 4.22 32.76 32.40
C LYS A 715 5.46 32.21 33.10
N SER A 716 6.56 32.13 32.34
CA SER A 716 7.89 31.79 32.83
C SER A 716 8.24 32.69 34.02
N SER A 717 8.55 32.09 35.16
CA SER A 717 9.37 32.77 36.17
C SER A 717 10.72 33.04 35.52
N SER A 718 11.12 34.30 35.55
CA SER A 718 12.45 34.75 35.19
C SER A 718 13.48 34.07 36.11
N CYS A 719 14.03 32.94 35.68
CA CYS A 719 15.33 32.37 36.07
C CYS A 719 15.37 30.89 35.67
N VAL A 720 15.66 30.57 34.40
CA VAL A 720 16.67 29.56 34.04
C VAL A 720 17.13 29.92 32.62
N VAL A 721 18.28 30.60 32.52
CA VAL A 721 19.08 30.52 31.30
C VAL A 721 19.82 29.19 31.40
N LEU A 722 19.46 28.22 30.54
CA LEU A 722 20.16 26.94 30.38
C LEU A 722 21.34 27.06 29.41
#